data_AF-A0A8K9XPB6-F1
#
_entry.id   AF-A0A8K9XPB6-F1
#
_cell.length_a   1.000
_cell.length_b   1.000
_cell.length_c   1.000
_cell.angle_alpha   90.00
_cell.angle_beta   90.00
_cell.angle_gamma   90.00
#
_symmetry.space_group_name_H-M   'P 1'
#
loop_
_entity.id
_entity.type
_entity.pdbx_description
1 polymer ?
#
loop_
_entity_poly.entity_id
_entity_poly.type
_entity_poly.pdbx_seq_one_letter_code
_entity_poly.pdbx_strand_id
1 'polypeptide(L)'
;MEQFRGVGDKATLVKITVLRGNNLRGNKAESILNYVRAEFNGIVLGDSQKLDAAVDQGVDYNFTCSFECSDAAHTLDDMAHKPVILTVIEVLPKEKKQKEEKTAVIGQAIVDLLPLLHGQVSFLSTVLLHPTPGSPAEAPSLDVTVCVPEPLLSGVQLSDSNLLKVTVETAYSVPEVWNPVSGSGPLSSYVAALQVPLTAEKEQVLMFSNGLLKVGGESEPMGRPRKWPLGPLLAPGAQFIPGVSMEGEPIEMEDGDLTSIEDRDFRKEAETNKKRVSWDTERRCFLDAEGGEDETQLSFHGVAYVDMAPLLYPGARRVRGAYRLYPFYDSDLLVKVKGASTTAIQGFSRIWCCWGFPCGSGLRHCISVLTYIIIEIALEKSLVPKRSPEELAKSLFLALHIPSFLAALLPSLLPYFLPSILLYQAVQEYQAQIASVAGQVLEQYQQLFGPAFLPGEKPLDPSSQEQRKTKLLGELNYSGKYFAFKEQIKYFVVRIVREKMLRTEAFSDPEQLQTFLSQLYVFLVDEMHVALNKTLSVDAQETQPRPLVDCAQLIHFAKEAQLNGDYQLAAQYYQEQLTRDRSDPAHWFDYGVLYMLTADYQKAEECFHYAVSMEQTHLPSLLMCGILAEMGGRLEEAETFFEGATCVDPANVVAWTLFGLFYEGQENSIQTEMAFLEATKQQRAALVVTPPCRVETRVESPGLGEEEQEVANCESFTIEPDVWALFGHIHHLTGEFGKAQECYERTLDFVTDATDTHPIYLRLGSIYLQEGEFQRAKTTYLRACKSSPSCLTWLGLGIACYRLGELTEAEDALTEANILNNGNAEVWGYLSLVCLQTGRRLEAEQSYKYALQLNLQKEAVLHEIKALQDHVGFGNPCF
;
A
#
# COMPACT_ATOMS: atom_id res chain seq x y z
N MET A 1 -21.64 -19.53 30.21
CA MET A 1 -22.96 -19.53 30.87
C MET A 1 -22.78 -19.88 32.34
N GLU A 2 -23.44 -19.10 33.20
CA GLU A 2 -23.72 -19.30 34.63
C GLU A 2 -22.54 -19.40 35.61
N GLN A 3 -21.98 -18.26 36.03
CA GLN A 3 -21.54 -18.02 37.43
C GLN A 3 -21.01 -16.59 37.68
N PHE A 4 -21.83 -15.55 37.53
CA PHE A 4 -21.58 -14.25 38.19
C PHE A 4 -22.92 -13.55 38.46
N ARG A 5 -23.67 -14.04 39.46
CA ARG A 5 -24.71 -13.24 40.14
C ARG A 5 -24.26 -13.03 41.57
N GLY A 6 -23.84 -11.81 41.90
CA GLY A 6 -23.46 -11.50 43.28
C GLY A 6 -22.61 -10.25 43.50
N VAL A 7 -22.91 -9.11 42.86
CA VAL A 7 -22.54 -7.80 43.40
C VAL A 7 -23.75 -6.90 43.16
N GLY A 8 -24.33 -6.34 44.23
CA GLY A 8 -25.48 -5.45 44.10
C GLY A 8 -25.09 -4.18 43.34
N ASP A 9 -25.97 -3.76 42.41
CA ASP A 9 -25.89 -2.51 41.64
C ASP A 9 -25.53 -1.34 42.58
N LYS A 10 -24.26 -0.93 42.57
CA LYS A 10 -23.85 0.34 43.16
C LYS A 10 -23.92 1.37 42.05
N ALA A 11 -24.95 2.21 42.07
CA ALA A 11 -25.00 3.37 41.19
C ALA A 11 -23.76 4.24 41.42
N THR A 12 -22.99 4.48 40.37
CA THR A 12 -21.78 5.29 40.40
C THR A 12 -22.15 6.77 40.28
N LEU A 13 -21.71 7.60 41.21
CA LEU A 13 -22.06 9.02 41.22
C LEU A 13 -21.10 9.84 40.35
N VAL A 14 -21.61 10.42 39.26
CA VAL A 14 -20.85 11.35 38.41
C VAL A 14 -20.94 12.75 39.03
N LYS A 15 -19.81 13.32 39.42
CA LYS A 15 -19.73 14.66 40.03
C LYS A 15 -19.24 15.67 39.01
N ILE A 16 -19.98 16.76 38.85
CA ILE A 16 -19.65 17.88 37.97
C ILE A 16 -19.44 19.11 38.84
N THR A 17 -18.25 19.69 38.77
CA THR A 17 -17.88 20.89 39.53
C THR A 17 -17.55 22.03 38.59
N VAL A 18 -18.36 23.09 38.63
CA VAL A 18 -18.09 24.35 37.94
C VAL A 18 -17.20 25.20 38.86
N LEU A 19 -15.93 25.35 38.49
CA LEU A 19 -14.93 26.03 39.29
C LEU A 19 -15.04 27.54 39.12
N ARG A 20 -14.86 28.02 37.89
CA ARG A 20 -14.70 29.45 37.60
C ARG A 20 -15.37 29.83 36.28
N GLY A 21 -16.02 30.99 36.24
CA GLY A 21 -16.47 31.64 35.00
C GLY A 21 -15.57 32.81 34.63
N ASN A 22 -15.08 32.82 33.40
CA ASN A 22 -14.15 33.81 32.88
C ASN A 22 -14.85 34.74 31.86
N ASN A 23 -14.53 36.04 31.91
CA ASN A 23 -15.03 37.07 30.98
C ASN A 23 -16.58 37.16 30.89
N LEU A 24 -17.29 36.96 32.00
CA LEU A 24 -18.75 37.04 32.04
C LEU A 24 -19.23 38.50 32.00
N ARG A 25 -20.06 38.86 31.02
CA ARG A 25 -20.68 40.18 30.91
C ARG A 25 -22.21 40.11 30.88
N GLY A 26 -22.87 41.03 31.60
CA GLY A 26 -24.32 41.13 31.72
C GLY A 26 -24.88 42.22 30.82
N ASN A 27 -26.21 42.26 30.69
CA ASN A 27 -26.85 43.08 29.68
C ASN A 27 -26.82 44.60 29.97
N LYS A 28 -26.69 45.04 31.24
CA LYS A 28 -26.84 46.47 31.62
C LYS A 28 -26.10 46.99 32.89
N ALA A 29 -24.97 46.43 33.36
CA ALA A 29 -24.32 46.94 34.59
C ALA A 29 -22.79 46.75 34.69
N GLU A 30 -22.14 47.56 35.53
CA GLU A 30 -20.73 47.47 35.94
C GLU A 30 -20.44 46.25 36.85
N SER A 31 -21.48 45.63 37.43
CA SER A 31 -21.42 44.37 38.16
C SER A 31 -22.63 43.49 37.83
N ILE A 32 -22.46 42.17 37.85
CA ILE A 32 -23.44 41.20 37.35
C ILE A 32 -23.73 40.18 38.43
N LEU A 33 -24.97 40.11 38.89
CA LEU A 33 -25.44 39.04 39.78
C LEU A 33 -25.85 37.83 38.94
N ASN A 34 -25.08 36.76 38.98
CA ASN A 34 -25.31 35.57 38.16
C ASN A 34 -25.24 34.26 38.96
N TYR A 35 -25.76 33.19 38.38
CA TYR A 35 -25.62 31.82 38.87
C TYR A 35 -25.58 30.85 37.69
N VAL A 36 -25.05 29.65 37.92
CA VAL A 36 -24.97 28.56 36.94
C VAL A 36 -26.01 27.52 37.28
N ARG A 37 -26.78 27.10 36.27
CA ARG A 37 -27.67 25.95 36.32
C ARG A 37 -27.06 24.80 35.53
N ALA A 38 -26.97 23.62 36.13
CA ALA A 38 -26.54 22.41 35.44
C ALA A 38 -27.74 21.50 35.13
N GLU A 39 -27.79 20.99 33.90
CA GLU A 39 -28.85 20.12 33.40
C GLU A 39 -28.24 18.94 32.64
N PHE A 40 -28.79 17.74 32.85
CA PHE A 40 -28.44 16.54 32.08
C PHE A 40 -29.72 15.76 31.76
N ASN A 41 -29.85 15.32 30.51
CA ASN A 41 -31.00 14.54 30.04
C ASN A 41 -32.38 15.17 30.34
N GLY A 42 -32.50 16.50 30.24
CA GLY A 42 -33.75 17.24 30.55
C GLY A 42 -34.03 17.42 32.04
N ILE A 43 -33.14 16.94 32.92
CA ILE A 43 -33.27 17.01 34.37
C ILE A 43 -32.29 18.06 34.91
N VAL A 44 -32.82 19.04 35.65
CA VAL A 44 -32.00 20.03 36.36
C VAL A 44 -31.29 19.38 37.53
N LEU A 45 -29.96 19.32 37.48
CA LEU A 45 -29.11 18.74 38.53
C LEU A 45 -28.96 19.68 39.73
N GLY A 46 -28.99 20.99 39.50
CA GLY A 46 -28.96 22.01 40.55
C GLY A 46 -28.56 23.40 40.06
N ASP A 47 -28.69 24.37 40.95
CA ASP A 47 -28.33 25.78 40.75
C ASP A 47 -27.20 26.19 41.72
N SER A 48 -26.22 26.96 41.24
CA SER A 48 -25.19 27.54 42.09
C SER A 48 -25.74 28.66 42.99
N GLN A 49 -24.93 29.10 43.96
CA GLN A 49 -25.21 30.35 44.67
C GLN A 49 -25.19 31.53 43.69
N LYS A 50 -26.04 32.53 43.96
CA LYS A 50 -26.04 33.80 43.22
C LYS A 50 -24.85 34.64 43.67
N LEU A 51 -23.92 34.91 42.78
CA LEU A 51 -22.67 35.62 43.06
C LEU A 51 -22.60 36.92 42.26
N ASP A 52 -22.04 37.96 42.86
CA ASP A 52 -21.81 39.25 42.21
C ASP A 52 -20.42 39.25 41.57
N ALA A 53 -20.35 39.69 40.32
CA ALA A 53 -19.16 39.65 39.48
C ALA A 53 -18.83 41.05 38.97
N ALA A 54 -17.62 41.56 39.25
CA ALA A 54 -17.10 42.73 38.55
C ALA A 54 -16.69 42.33 37.12
N VAL A 55 -16.95 43.20 36.14
CA VAL A 55 -16.81 42.92 34.68
C VAL A 55 -15.40 42.42 34.27
N ASP A 56 -14.36 42.67 35.05
CA ASP A 56 -12.96 42.29 34.77
C ASP A 56 -12.38 41.20 35.71
N GLN A 57 -13.20 40.61 36.60
CA GLN A 57 -12.76 39.54 37.51
C GLN A 57 -13.58 38.26 37.27
N GLY A 58 -12.89 37.13 37.03
CA GLY A 58 -13.54 35.83 36.92
C GLY A 58 -14.27 35.42 38.20
N VAL A 59 -15.41 34.74 38.07
CA VAL A 59 -16.32 34.35 39.17
C VAL A 59 -16.02 32.93 39.61
N ASP A 60 -15.59 32.75 40.86
CA ASP A 60 -15.34 31.42 41.42
C ASP A 60 -16.64 30.83 42.00
N TYR A 61 -17.34 30.02 41.20
CA TYR A 61 -18.60 29.38 41.62
C TYR A 61 -18.36 28.25 42.62
N ASN A 62 -17.34 27.42 42.40
CA ASN A 62 -17.08 26.18 43.15
C ASN A 62 -18.36 25.34 43.40
N PHE A 63 -19.22 25.29 42.39
CA PHE A 63 -20.53 24.65 42.46
C PHE A 63 -20.42 23.20 42.01
N THR A 64 -20.76 22.26 42.89
CA THR A 64 -20.78 20.84 42.59
C THR A 64 -22.21 20.33 42.51
N CYS A 65 -22.53 19.63 41.43
CA CYS A 65 -23.75 18.84 41.27
C CYS A 65 -23.39 17.41 40.85
N SER A 66 -24.34 16.49 40.92
CA SER A 66 -24.11 15.10 40.58
C SER A 66 -25.37 14.40 40.10
N PHE A 67 -25.20 13.39 39.26
CA PHE A 67 -26.25 12.46 38.89
C PHE A 67 -25.76 11.02 39.06
N GLU A 68 -26.69 10.10 39.25
CA GLU A 68 -26.40 8.68 39.39
C GLU A 68 -26.28 8.02 38.01
N CYS A 69 -25.17 7.32 37.78
CA CYS A 69 -24.98 6.46 36.63
C CYS A 69 -25.14 5.01 37.09
N SER A 70 -26.20 4.35 36.65
CA SER A 70 -26.33 2.90 36.79
C SER A 70 -25.51 2.19 35.71
N ASP A 71 -25.08 0.95 35.97
CA ASP A 71 -24.42 0.10 34.96
C ASP A 71 -25.37 -0.35 33.83
N ALA A 72 -26.64 0.06 33.88
CA ALA A 72 -27.61 -0.27 32.85
C ALA A 72 -27.30 0.46 31.54
N ALA A 73 -27.38 -0.27 30.41
CA ALA A 73 -26.98 0.20 29.08
C ALA A 73 -27.60 1.54 28.64
N HIS A 74 -28.80 1.88 29.13
CA HIS A 74 -29.50 3.12 28.80
C HIS A 74 -28.81 4.39 29.35
N THR A 75 -28.24 4.35 30.56
CA THR A 75 -27.53 5.51 31.14
C THR A 75 -26.19 5.75 30.47
N LEU A 76 -25.49 4.68 30.08
CA LEU A 76 -24.24 4.76 29.32
C LEU A 76 -24.50 5.29 27.89
N ASP A 77 -25.57 4.84 27.24
CA ASP A 77 -25.99 5.38 25.94
C ASP A 77 -26.33 6.86 26.04
N ASP A 78 -27.11 7.28 27.05
CA ASP A 78 -27.43 8.69 27.30
C ASP A 78 -26.17 9.54 27.50
N MET A 79 -25.18 9.06 28.27
CA MET A 79 -23.91 9.76 28.46
C MET A 79 -23.06 9.85 27.18
N ALA A 80 -23.22 8.92 26.24
CA ALA A 80 -22.46 8.92 24.99
C ALA A 80 -22.91 10.02 24.03
N HIS A 81 -24.21 10.37 24.01
CA HIS A 81 -24.78 11.28 23.02
C HIS A 81 -25.45 12.55 23.57
N LYS A 82 -25.69 12.63 24.89
CA LYS A 82 -26.27 13.82 25.53
C LYS A 82 -25.21 14.52 26.37
N PRO A 83 -24.83 15.76 26.03
CA PRO A 83 -23.94 16.55 26.86
C PRO A 83 -24.61 17.03 28.15
N VAL A 84 -23.79 17.42 29.13
CA VAL A 84 -24.26 18.25 30.26
C VAL A 84 -24.36 19.69 29.78
N ILE A 85 -25.50 20.32 30.04
CA ILE A 85 -25.79 21.71 29.67
C ILE A 85 -25.58 22.59 30.91
N LEU A 86 -24.69 23.56 30.80
CA LEU A 86 -24.45 24.57 31.82
C LEU A 86 -25.02 25.91 31.34
N THR A 87 -26.03 26.42 32.01
CA THR A 87 -26.67 27.70 31.66
C THR A 87 -26.28 28.77 32.68
N VAL A 88 -25.67 29.86 32.22
CA VAL A 88 -25.34 31.01 33.06
C VAL A 88 -26.50 32.01 32.99
N ILE A 89 -27.06 32.35 34.15
CA ILE A 89 -28.28 33.15 34.27
C ILE A 89 -28.00 34.42 35.09
N GLU A 90 -28.30 35.57 34.50
CA GLU A 90 -28.27 36.89 35.15
C GLU A 90 -29.59 37.14 35.90
N VAL A 91 -29.48 37.65 37.12
CA VAL A 91 -30.62 38.11 37.92
C VAL A 91 -30.74 39.63 37.77
N LEU A 92 -31.82 40.08 37.12
CA LEU A 92 -32.03 41.51 36.88
C LEU A 92 -32.60 42.20 38.12
N PRO A 93 -32.26 43.48 38.37
CA PRO A 93 -32.74 44.23 39.52
C PRO A 93 -34.27 44.40 39.52
N LYS A 94 -34.91 44.19 40.68
CA LYS A 94 -36.38 44.28 40.85
C LYS A 94 -36.88 45.71 40.64
N GLU A 95 -37.80 45.91 39.69
CA GLU A 95 -38.58 47.15 39.61
C GLU A 95 -39.68 47.18 40.69
N LYS A 96 -39.99 48.37 41.23
CA LYS A 96 -40.81 48.61 42.45
C LYS A 96 -42.25 48.03 42.49
N LYS A 97 -42.68 47.19 41.53
CA LYS A 97 -44.01 46.57 41.46
C LYS A 97 -44.04 45.07 41.12
N GLN A 98 -42.91 44.38 40.97
CA GLN A 98 -42.89 42.95 40.61
C GLN A 98 -42.68 42.03 41.82
N LYS A 99 -43.44 40.92 41.86
CA LYS A 99 -43.37 39.87 42.90
C LYS A 99 -42.29 38.82 42.61
N GLU A 100 -41.92 38.64 41.35
CA GLU A 100 -40.96 37.63 40.87
C GLU A 100 -39.67 38.28 40.37
N GLU A 101 -38.55 37.56 40.53
CA GLU A 101 -37.24 37.96 40.02
C GLU A 101 -37.17 37.75 38.52
N LYS A 102 -36.90 38.82 37.77
CA LYS A 102 -36.70 38.72 36.33
C LYS A 102 -35.28 38.20 36.07
N THR A 103 -35.16 37.07 35.39
CA THR A 103 -33.88 36.49 35.00
C THR A 103 -33.66 36.60 33.50
N ALA A 104 -32.39 36.68 33.07
CA ALA A 104 -31.99 36.64 31.67
C ALA A 104 -30.89 35.59 31.48
N VAL A 105 -30.97 34.79 30.42
CA VAL A 105 -29.89 33.84 30.09
C VAL A 105 -28.75 34.62 29.44
N ILE A 106 -27.53 34.46 29.98
CA ILE A 106 -26.31 35.04 29.40
C ILE A 106 -25.82 34.13 28.28
N GLY A 107 -25.74 32.83 28.55
CA GLY A 107 -25.32 31.84 27.57
C GLY A 107 -25.39 30.42 28.09
N GLN A 108 -25.08 29.49 27.20
CA GLN A 108 -25.04 28.05 27.49
C GLN A 108 -23.68 27.47 27.08
N ALA A 109 -23.12 26.64 27.95
CA ALA A 109 -21.92 25.87 27.70
C ALA A 109 -22.24 24.38 27.75
N ILE A 110 -21.42 23.57 27.08
CA ILE A 110 -21.61 22.12 26.97
C ILE A 110 -20.37 21.40 27.49
N VAL A 111 -20.61 20.35 28.27
CA VAL A 111 -19.58 19.43 28.73
C VAL A 111 -19.85 18.06 28.11
N ASP A 112 -18.91 17.57 27.31
CA ASP A 112 -18.92 16.23 26.74
C ASP A 112 -18.44 15.21 27.79
N LEU A 113 -19.22 14.17 28.03
CA LEU A 113 -18.93 13.12 29.02
C LEU A 113 -18.15 11.94 28.44
N LEU A 114 -17.87 11.96 27.13
CA LEU A 114 -17.09 10.93 26.44
C LEU A 114 -15.77 10.55 27.13
N PRO A 115 -14.98 11.48 27.72
CA PRO A 115 -13.73 11.08 28.40
C PRO A 115 -13.92 10.07 29.54
N LEU A 116 -15.05 10.13 30.27
CA LEU A 116 -15.33 9.14 31.33
C LEU A 116 -15.63 7.76 30.75
N LEU A 117 -16.27 7.73 29.59
CA LEU A 117 -16.61 6.50 28.86
C LEU A 117 -15.37 5.85 28.24
N HIS A 118 -14.29 6.60 28.02
CA HIS A 118 -12.97 6.05 27.65
C HIS A 118 -12.14 5.57 28.87
N GLY A 119 -12.75 5.51 30.06
CA GLY A 119 -12.10 5.02 31.28
C GLY A 119 -11.37 6.08 32.09
N GLN A 120 -11.48 7.38 31.76
CA GLN A 120 -10.94 8.42 32.63
C GLN A 120 -11.78 8.58 33.90
N VAL A 121 -11.11 8.71 35.04
CA VAL A 121 -11.77 8.89 36.35
C VAL A 121 -12.07 10.36 36.64
N SER A 122 -11.30 11.27 36.05
CA SER A 122 -11.55 12.71 36.16
C SER A 122 -10.89 13.48 35.02
N PHE A 123 -11.53 14.55 34.56
CA PHE A 123 -10.94 15.48 33.60
C PHE A 123 -11.32 16.94 33.93
N LEU A 124 -10.44 17.86 33.56
CA LEU A 124 -10.64 19.30 33.64
C LEU A 124 -10.82 19.84 32.22
N SER A 125 -11.87 20.63 32.00
CA SER A 125 -12.18 21.22 30.70
C SER A 125 -12.58 22.68 30.84
N THR A 126 -12.03 23.54 29.98
CA THR A 126 -12.47 24.93 29.83
C THR A 126 -13.45 24.99 28.66
N VAL A 127 -14.73 25.16 28.97
CA VAL A 127 -15.83 25.12 27.97
C VAL A 127 -16.26 26.54 27.60
N LEU A 128 -16.49 26.78 26.30
CA LEU A 128 -16.96 28.07 25.82
C LEU A 128 -18.43 28.28 26.15
N LEU A 129 -18.75 29.49 26.62
CA LEU A 129 -20.11 29.91 26.92
C LEU A 129 -20.71 30.59 25.68
N HIS A 130 -21.65 29.93 25.01
CA HIS A 130 -22.26 30.46 23.81
C HIS A 130 -23.40 31.42 24.16
N PRO A 131 -23.36 32.69 23.70
CA PRO A 131 -24.35 33.70 24.04
C PRO A 131 -25.73 33.37 23.44
N THR A 132 -26.80 33.59 24.21
CA THR A 132 -28.17 33.52 23.68
C THR A 132 -28.56 34.82 22.95
N PRO A 133 -29.49 34.79 21.96
CA PRO A 133 -29.88 35.99 21.21
C PRO A 133 -30.28 37.16 22.13
N GLY A 134 -29.51 38.26 22.08
CA GLY A 134 -29.73 39.46 22.92
C GLY A 134 -28.76 39.64 24.10
N SER A 135 -27.74 38.80 24.24
CA SER A 135 -26.65 38.92 25.24
C SER A 135 -25.34 39.50 24.65
N PRO A 136 -24.43 40.08 25.45
CA PRO A 136 -23.17 40.66 24.96
C PRO A 136 -22.20 39.59 24.43
N ALA A 137 -21.55 39.87 23.30
CA ALA A 137 -20.66 38.94 22.59
C ALA A 137 -19.18 39.22 22.88
N GLU A 138 -18.67 38.72 24.01
CA GLU A 138 -17.23 38.60 24.29
C GLU A 138 -16.99 37.17 24.77
N ALA A 139 -16.07 36.42 24.14
CA ALA A 139 -15.87 34.98 24.33
C ALA A 139 -15.75 34.56 25.81
N PRO A 140 -16.85 34.17 26.48
CA PRO A 140 -16.83 33.78 27.88
C PRO A 140 -16.53 32.29 27.99
N SER A 141 -15.97 31.85 29.11
CA SER A 141 -15.72 30.42 29.33
C SER A 141 -16.00 30.00 30.77
N LEU A 142 -16.24 28.71 30.97
CA LEU A 142 -16.38 28.08 32.27
C LEU A 142 -15.30 27.01 32.43
N ASP A 143 -14.60 27.02 33.56
CA ASP A 143 -13.68 25.95 33.96
C ASP A 143 -14.47 24.91 34.76
N VAL A 144 -14.54 23.69 34.22
CA VAL A 144 -15.37 22.60 34.74
C VAL A 144 -14.52 21.37 34.97
N THR A 145 -14.65 20.76 36.14
CA THR A 145 -14.08 19.44 36.44
C THR A 145 -15.19 18.42 36.56
N VAL A 146 -15.04 17.28 35.89
CA VAL A 146 -15.93 16.14 36.05
C VAL A 146 -15.14 14.98 36.63
N CYS A 147 -15.68 14.31 37.64
CA CYS A 147 -15.02 13.16 38.26
C CYS A 147 -16.01 12.07 38.71
N VAL A 148 -15.53 10.83 38.68
CA VAL A 148 -16.17 9.63 39.19
C VAL A 148 -15.22 8.98 40.22
N PRO A 149 -15.72 8.18 41.18
CA PRO A 149 -14.86 7.54 42.18
C PRO A 149 -13.99 6.42 41.60
N GLU A 150 -14.51 5.68 40.62
CA GLU A 150 -13.88 4.57 39.90
C GLU A 150 -14.25 4.68 38.41
N PRO A 151 -13.48 4.06 37.49
CA PRO A 151 -13.82 4.05 36.06
C PRO A 151 -15.23 3.49 35.82
N LEU A 152 -16.02 4.14 34.96
CA LEU A 152 -17.40 3.73 34.66
C LEU A 152 -17.48 2.35 33.99
N LEU A 153 -16.44 1.96 33.25
CA LEU A 153 -16.31 0.67 32.60
C LEU A 153 -15.01 0.02 33.09
N SER A 154 -15.06 -1.28 33.42
CA SER A 154 -13.86 -2.04 33.77
C SER A 154 -12.91 -2.16 32.57
N GLY A 155 -11.61 -2.40 32.80
CA GLY A 155 -10.64 -2.55 31.71
C GLY A 155 -11.00 -3.64 30.68
N VAL A 156 -11.70 -4.69 31.10
CA VAL A 156 -12.20 -5.78 30.23
C VAL A 156 -13.43 -5.32 29.44
N GLN A 157 -14.38 -4.65 30.09
CA GLN A 157 -15.52 -4.07 29.37
C GLN A 157 -15.09 -3.01 28.36
N LEU A 158 -14.07 -2.21 28.69
CA LEU A 158 -13.48 -1.24 27.77
C LEU A 158 -12.74 -1.92 26.62
N SER A 159 -12.08 -3.05 26.83
CA SER A 159 -11.42 -3.76 25.72
C SER A 159 -12.44 -4.36 24.74
N ASP A 160 -13.51 -4.93 25.29
CA ASP A 160 -14.51 -5.71 24.55
C ASP A 160 -15.59 -4.82 23.91
N SER A 161 -15.81 -3.61 24.44
CA SER A 161 -16.74 -2.64 23.86
C SER A 161 -16.13 -1.83 22.72
N ASN A 162 -17.02 -1.37 21.84
CA ASN A 162 -16.72 -0.46 20.74
C ASN A 162 -17.79 0.64 20.68
N LEU A 163 -17.34 1.87 20.41
CA LEU A 163 -18.21 3.02 20.27
C LEU A 163 -18.56 3.24 18.80
N LEU A 164 -19.84 3.13 18.48
CA LEU A 164 -20.39 3.43 17.17
C LEU A 164 -20.78 4.91 17.10
N LYS A 165 -20.31 5.61 16.07
CA LYS A 165 -20.68 7.00 15.76
C LYS A 165 -21.37 7.00 14.41
N VAL A 166 -22.60 7.49 14.37
CA VAL A 166 -23.39 7.62 13.14
C VAL A 166 -23.64 9.09 12.89
N THR A 167 -23.19 9.58 11.75
CA THR A 167 -23.40 10.95 11.30
C THR A 167 -24.33 10.95 10.10
N VAL A 168 -25.47 11.61 10.26
CA VAL A 168 -26.39 11.90 9.15
C VAL A 168 -26.12 13.32 8.67
N GLU A 169 -25.58 13.44 7.46
CA GLU A 169 -25.18 14.74 6.92
C GLU A 169 -26.36 15.46 6.27
N THR A 170 -26.61 15.16 4.99
CA THR A 170 -27.54 15.90 4.13
C THR A 170 -28.16 14.98 3.09
N ALA A 171 -29.45 15.16 2.84
CA ALA A 171 -30.18 14.57 1.73
C ALA A 171 -30.32 15.57 0.58
N TYR A 172 -29.88 15.17 -0.61
CA TYR A 172 -29.83 15.99 -1.83
C TYR A 172 -30.91 15.57 -2.82
N SER A 173 -31.21 16.46 -3.78
CA SER A 173 -32.26 16.25 -4.79
C SER A 173 -33.62 15.93 -4.17
N VAL A 174 -34.00 16.72 -3.16
CA VAL A 174 -35.22 16.51 -2.39
C VAL A 174 -36.48 16.90 -3.21
N PRO A 175 -37.55 16.08 -3.22
CA PRO A 175 -38.77 16.35 -4.00
C PRO A 175 -39.50 17.62 -3.56
N GLU A 176 -40.22 18.26 -4.49
CA GLU A 176 -40.97 19.50 -4.18
C GLU A 176 -42.06 19.32 -3.12
N VAL A 177 -42.56 18.08 -2.94
CA VAL A 177 -43.56 17.74 -1.92
C VAL A 177 -43.03 17.99 -0.50
N TRP A 178 -41.72 18.00 -0.31
CA TRP A 178 -41.11 18.30 0.99
C TRP A 178 -41.22 19.78 1.35
N ASN A 179 -41.55 20.67 0.40
CA ASN A 179 -41.72 22.09 0.72
C ASN A 179 -42.86 22.28 1.75
N PRO A 180 -42.68 23.17 2.73
CA PRO A 180 -43.75 23.51 3.67
C PRO A 180 -44.95 24.05 2.90
N VAL A 181 -46.15 23.54 3.19
CA VAL A 181 -47.40 24.03 2.60
C VAL A 181 -47.59 25.47 3.02
N SER A 182 -47.80 26.36 2.05
CA SER A 182 -48.01 27.80 2.25
C SER A 182 -49.12 28.05 3.29
N GLY A 183 -48.75 28.42 4.52
CA GLY A 183 -49.70 28.83 5.57
C GLY A 183 -49.65 28.08 6.90
N SER A 184 -48.88 26.99 7.06
CA SER A 184 -48.63 26.37 8.37
C SER A 184 -47.30 26.87 8.98
N GLY A 185 -47.33 27.56 10.12
CA GLY A 185 -46.10 27.83 10.89
C GLY A 185 -45.62 26.59 11.66
N PRO A 186 -44.54 26.71 12.48
CA PRO A 186 -43.14 26.75 12.05
C PRO A 186 -42.64 25.38 11.50
N LEU A 187 -41.61 25.45 10.64
CA LEU A 187 -40.64 24.42 10.19
C LEU A 187 -41.08 22.95 10.30
N SER A 188 -41.37 22.32 9.16
CA SER A 188 -41.42 20.85 9.05
C SER A 188 -40.11 20.25 9.61
N SER A 189 -40.17 19.54 10.74
CA SER A 189 -39.01 18.83 11.29
C SER A 189 -38.84 17.51 10.54
N TYR A 190 -37.83 17.46 9.67
CA TYR A 190 -37.50 16.23 8.97
C TYR A 190 -36.79 15.28 9.92
N VAL A 191 -37.20 14.01 9.90
CA VAL A 191 -36.66 12.97 10.78
C VAL A 191 -36.07 11.84 9.94
N ALA A 192 -34.80 11.54 10.20
CA ALA A 192 -34.16 10.31 9.73
C ALA A 192 -33.99 9.36 10.92
N ALA A 193 -34.10 8.07 10.67
CA ALA A 193 -33.90 7.02 11.66
C ALA A 193 -32.97 5.94 11.10
N LEU A 194 -32.10 5.40 11.93
CA LEU A 194 -31.23 4.28 11.57
C LEU A 194 -31.43 3.11 12.51
N GLN A 195 -31.78 1.94 11.96
CA GLN A 195 -31.91 0.70 12.72
C GLN A 195 -30.55 -0.01 12.78
N VAL A 196 -29.86 0.06 13.92
CA VAL A 196 -28.56 -0.61 14.12
C VAL A 196 -28.79 -1.95 14.83
N PRO A 197 -28.30 -3.08 14.28
CA PRO A 197 -28.33 -4.36 14.98
C PRO A 197 -27.30 -4.36 16.11
N LEU A 198 -27.77 -4.49 17.36
CA LEU A 198 -26.90 -4.64 18.53
C LEU A 198 -26.53 -6.11 18.75
N THR A 199 -27.48 -7.02 18.48
CA THR A 199 -27.30 -8.47 18.52
C THR A 199 -28.12 -9.12 17.41
N ALA A 200 -27.97 -10.43 17.19
CA ALA A 200 -28.78 -11.17 16.22
C ALA A 200 -30.30 -11.09 16.47
N GLU A 201 -30.73 -10.71 17.69
CA GLU A 201 -32.14 -10.67 18.10
C GLU A 201 -32.62 -9.27 18.52
N LYS A 202 -31.72 -8.28 18.64
CA LYS A 202 -32.05 -6.92 19.10
C LYS A 202 -31.52 -5.83 18.18
N GLU A 203 -32.40 -4.91 17.84
CA GLU A 203 -32.10 -3.70 17.05
C GLU A 203 -32.33 -2.44 17.92
N GLN A 204 -31.50 -1.42 17.73
CA GLN A 204 -31.69 -0.10 18.32
C GLN A 204 -31.96 0.94 17.23
N VAL A 205 -32.95 1.80 17.44
CA VAL A 205 -33.29 2.87 16.50
C VAL A 205 -32.60 4.17 16.92
N LEU A 206 -31.67 4.65 16.10
CA LEU A 206 -31.03 5.96 16.26
C LEU A 206 -31.84 7.02 15.54
N MET A 207 -32.31 8.04 16.26
CA MET A 207 -33.17 9.08 15.73
C MET A 207 -32.41 10.39 15.47
N PHE A 208 -32.61 10.96 14.28
CA PHE A 208 -32.04 12.22 13.82
C PHE A 208 -33.16 13.20 13.50
N SER A 209 -33.53 14.01 14.49
CA SER A 209 -34.60 15.02 14.36
C SER A 209 -34.08 16.38 13.90
N ASN A 210 -35.01 17.28 13.53
CA ASN A 210 -34.73 18.69 13.21
C ASN A 210 -33.89 18.93 11.96
N GLY A 211 -34.05 18.11 10.92
CA GLY A 211 -33.46 18.41 9.61
C GLY A 211 -33.93 19.78 9.10
N LEU A 212 -33.02 20.55 8.51
CA LEU A 212 -33.29 21.90 8.03
C LEU A 212 -33.33 21.91 6.50
N LEU A 213 -34.44 22.38 5.91
CA LEU A 213 -34.55 22.57 4.47
C LEU A 213 -33.72 23.79 4.03
N LYS A 214 -32.70 23.55 3.19
CA LYS A 214 -31.87 24.59 2.57
C LYS A 214 -32.24 24.72 1.08
N VAL A 215 -32.29 25.97 0.60
CA VAL A 215 -32.48 26.29 -0.82
C VAL A 215 -31.21 26.02 -1.62
N GLY A 216 -31.36 25.66 -2.89
CA GLY A 216 -30.23 25.49 -3.82
C GLY A 216 -29.59 26.82 -4.20
N GLY A 217 -28.33 26.77 -4.66
CA GLY A 217 -27.54 27.91 -5.11
C GLY A 217 -26.20 28.08 -4.38
N GLU A 218 -26.04 27.47 -3.21
CA GLU A 218 -24.80 27.49 -2.42
C GLU A 218 -24.39 26.07 -2.03
N SER A 219 -23.14 25.69 -2.33
CA SER A 219 -22.53 24.42 -1.91
C SER A 219 -22.17 24.45 -0.43
N GLU A 220 -22.28 23.32 0.28
CA GLU A 220 -21.85 23.24 1.67
C GLU A 220 -20.31 23.37 1.78
N PRO A 221 -19.79 24.18 2.72
CA PRO A 221 -18.36 24.24 2.96
C PRO A 221 -17.86 22.93 3.56
N MET A 222 -16.68 22.49 3.11
CA MET A 222 -15.95 21.38 3.71
C MET A 222 -15.48 21.76 5.13
N GLY A 223 -15.48 20.79 6.05
CA GLY A 223 -15.06 21.03 7.44
C GLY A 223 -16.13 21.65 8.34
N ARG A 224 -17.41 21.64 7.93
CA ARG A 224 -18.49 22.17 8.76
C ARG A 224 -18.66 21.32 10.06
N PRO A 225 -19.01 21.93 11.20
CA PRO A 225 -19.05 21.24 12.50
C PRO A 225 -20.24 20.27 12.62
N ARG A 226 -20.04 19.15 13.33
CA ARG A 226 -21.10 18.19 13.66
C ARG A 226 -21.95 18.70 14.81
N LYS A 227 -23.25 18.39 14.82
CA LYS A 227 -24.21 18.81 15.84
C LYS A 227 -24.58 17.67 16.78
N TRP A 228 -24.95 18.03 18.00
CA TRP A 228 -25.58 17.12 18.94
C TRP A 228 -26.98 16.72 18.47
N PRO A 229 -27.47 15.50 18.76
CA PRO A 229 -28.82 15.03 18.43
C PRO A 229 -29.86 15.59 19.43
N LEU A 230 -29.75 16.88 19.75
CA LEU A 230 -30.59 17.58 20.71
C LEU A 230 -31.56 18.53 19.99
N GLY A 231 -32.71 18.78 20.62
CA GLY A 231 -33.72 19.72 20.13
C GLY A 231 -33.22 21.18 20.07
N PRO A 232 -34.03 22.12 19.54
CA PRO A 232 -33.68 23.55 19.37
C PRO A 232 -33.55 24.35 20.69
N LEU A 233 -33.31 23.67 21.83
CA LEU A 233 -33.24 24.24 23.17
C LEU A 233 -31.87 24.88 23.49
N LEU A 234 -30.87 24.66 22.63
CA LEU A 234 -29.50 25.14 22.80
C LEU A 234 -29.24 26.45 22.05
N ALA A 235 -28.42 27.32 22.64
CA ALA A 235 -27.88 28.52 22.00
C ALA A 235 -27.20 28.15 20.67
N PRO A 236 -27.24 29.00 19.62
CA PRO A 236 -26.80 28.63 18.27
C PRO A 236 -25.38 28.06 18.19
N GLY A 237 -24.44 28.58 18.98
CA GLY A 237 -23.07 28.07 19.04
C GLY A 237 -22.90 26.79 19.86
N ALA A 238 -23.79 26.53 20.83
CA ALA A 238 -23.76 25.33 21.66
C ALA A 238 -24.36 24.11 20.95
N GLN A 239 -24.94 24.25 19.75
CA GLN A 239 -25.51 23.09 19.05
C GLN A 239 -24.43 22.14 18.49
N PHE A 240 -23.16 22.56 18.46
CA PHE A 240 -22.06 21.84 17.83
C PHE A 240 -21.25 21.01 18.84
N ILE A 241 -20.71 19.90 18.35
CA ILE A 241 -19.77 19.05 19.08
C ILE A 241 -18.39 19.71 19.01
N PRO A 242 -17.74 20.02 20.15
CA PRO A 242 -16.45 20.70 20.17
C PRO A 242 -15.37 19.89 19.44
N GLY A 243 -14.66 20.53 18.50
CA GLY A 243 -13.50 19.94 17.82
C GLY A 243 -13.82 18.85 16.80
N VAL A 244 -15.10 18.61 16.46
CA VAL A 244 -15.52 17.59 15.50
C VAL A 244 -16.15 18.22 14.26
N SER A 245 -15.49 18.03 13.12
CA SER A 245 -15.94 18.48 11.80
C SER A 245 -16.28 17.30 10.89
N MET A 246 -17.06 17.56 9.83
CA MET A 246 -17.20 16.60 8.73
C MET A 246 -15.97 16.67 7.82
N GLU A 247 -15.41 15.51 7.52
CA GLU A 247 -14.29 15.35 6.59
C GLU A 247 -14.82 14.76 5.29
N GLY A 248 -14.60 15.47 4.19
CA GLY A 248 -14.97 15.01 2.86
C GLY A 248 -13.87 14.15 2.25
N GLU A 249 -14.28 13.12 1.53
CA GLU A 249 -13.40 12.30 0.68
C GLU A 249 -13.80 12.52 -0.79
N PRO A 250 -12.90 12.25 -1.75
CA PRO A 250 -13.25 12.22 -3.17
C PRO A 250 -14.44 11.29 -3.42
N ILE A 251 -15.34 11.67 -4.33
CA ILE A 251 -16.57 10.91 -4.63
C ILE A 251 -16.26 9.46 -5.01
N GLU A 252 -15.12 9.23 -5.67
CA GLU A 252 -14.67 7.94 -6.18
C GLU A 252 -14.19 6.99 -5.07
N MET A 253 -13.85 7.54 -3.90
CA MET A 253 -13.34 6.80 -2.74
C MET A 253 -14.42 6.51 -1.69
N GLU A 254 -15.60 7.12 -1.83
CA GLU A 254 -16.75 6.87 -0.95
C GLU A 254 -17.28 5.42 -1.09
N ASP A 255 -17.92 4.90 -0.06
CA ASP A 255 -18.48 3.52 -0.01
C ASP A 255 -19.94 3.45 -0.49
N GLY A 256 -20.48 4.55 -1.01
CA GLY A 256 -21.91 4.67 -1.38
C GLY A 256 -22.25 4.23 -2.81
N ASP A 257 -23.53 4.36 -3.16
CA ASP A 257 -24.07 3.99 -4.48
C ASP A 257 -23.63 4.94 -5.60
N LEU A 258 -23.37 6.21 -5.28
CA LEU A 258 -23.18 7.31 -6.23
C LEU A 258 -21.70 7.72 -6.35
N THR A 259 -20.88 6.77 -6.81
CA THR A 259 -19.41 6.87 -6.84
C THR A 259 -18.83 6.73 -8.25
N SER A 260 -19.68 6.54 -9.28
CA SER A 260 -19.24 6.41 -10.66
C SER A 260 -18.88 7.75 -11.30
N ILE A 261 -18.15 7.72 -12.41
CA ILE A 261 -17.81 8.92 -13.19
C ILE A 261 -19.09 9.61 -13.70
N GLU A 262 -20.12 8.85 -14.08
CA GLU A 262 -21.41 9.36 -14.54
C GLU A 262 -22.18 10.08 -13.44
N ASP A 263 -22.03 9.65 -12.18
CA ASP A 263 -22.70 10.26 -11.03
C ASP A 263 -22.09 11.61 -10.66
N ARG A 264 -20.87 11.95 -11.11
CA ARG A 264 -20.19 13.19 -10.70
C ARG A 264 -20.94 14.45 -11.13
N ASP A 265 -21.38 14.49 -12.38
CA ASP A 265 -22.13 15.65 -12.91
C ASP A 265 -23.49 15.77 -12.21
N PHE A 266 -24.14 14.63 -12.00
CA PHE A 266 -25.38 14.54 -11.26
C PHE A 266 -25.24 15.06 -9.81
N ARG A 267 -24.22 14.60 -9.06
CA ARG A 267 -23.93 15.04 -7.70
C ARG A 267 -23.56 16.51 -7.66
N LYS A 268 -22.73 16.98 -8.59
CA LYS A 268 -22.36 18.39 -8.68
C LYS A 268 -23.58 19.29 -8.90
N GLU A 269 -24.49 18.91 -9.79
CA GLU A 269 -25.75 19.62 -9.99
C GLU A 269 -26.65 19.58 -8.74
N ALA A 270 -26.77 18.40 -8.10
CA ALA A 270 -27.58 18.21 -6.92
C ALA A 270 -27.08 19.00 -5.70
N GLU A 271 -25.76 19.01 -5.48
CA GLU A 271 -25.11 19.66 -4.34
C GLU A 271 -25.03 21.19 -4.48
N THR A 272 -25.03 21.70 -5.72
CA THR A 272 -24.97 23.14 -6.00
C THR A 272 -26.34 23.76 -6.22
N ASN A 273 -27.20 23.18 -7.06
CA ASN A 273 -28.37 23.86 -7.62
C ASN A 273 -29.70 23.39 -7.00
N LYS A 274 -29.76 22.18 -6.45
CA LYS A 274 -31.02 21.59 -5.94
C LYS A 274 -31.24 21.89 -4.46
N LYS A 275 -32.50 21.83 -4.05
CA LYS A 275 -32.89 21.90 -2.63
C LYS A 275 -32.44 20.65 -1.90
N ARG A 276 -32.15 20.81 -0.61
CA ARG A 276 -31.61 19.75 0.25
C ARG A 276 -32.12 19.88 1.67
N VAL A 277 -32.09 18.78 2.42
CA VAL A 277 -32.35 18.80 3.87
C VAL A 277 -31.09 18.37 4.58
N SER A 278 -30.65 19.14 5.57
CA SER A 278 -29.40 18.93 6.29
C SER A 278 -29.65 18.77 7.79
N TRP A 279 -29.08 17.71 8.38
CA TRP A 279 -29.06 17.49 9.83
C TRP A 279 -27.70 17.86 10.38
N ASP A 280 -26.64 17.38 9.74
CA ASP A 280 -25.24 17.49 10.20
C ASP A 280 -25.08 16.99 11.64
N THR A 281 -25.79 15.91 12.00
CA THR A 281 -25.94 15.44 13.38
C THR A 281 -25.20 14.13 13.58
N GLU A 282 -24.42 14.03 14.66
CA GLU A 282 -23.72 12.81 15.08
C GLU A 282 -24.42 12.19 16.29
N ARG A 283 -24.74 10.90 16.22
CA ARG A 283 -25.25 10.09 17.33
C ARG A 283 -24.21 9.03 17.68
N ARG A 284 -23.79 8.99 18.95
CA ARG A 284 -22.82 8.02 19.47
C ARG A 284 -23.55 6.95 20.28
N CYS A 285 -23.24 5.67 20.10
CA CYS A 285 -23.92 4.55 20.75
C CYS A 285 -22.90 3.46 21.10
N PHE A 286 -23.03 2.83 22.27
CA PHE A 286 -22.26 1.63 22.59
C PHE A 286 -22.92 0.38 21.99
N LEU A 287 -22.09 -0.54 21.50
CA LEU A 287 -22.55 -1.87 21.12
C LEU A 287 -22.48 -2.77 22.36
N ASP A 288 -23.56 -2.84 23.14
CA ASP A 288 -23.69 -3.77 24.28
C ASP A 288 -25.00 -4.59 24.21
N ALA A 289 -24.97 -5.83 24.69
CA ALA A 289 -26.01 -6.86 24.53
C ALA A 289 -27.31 -6.60 25.31
N GLU A 290 -27.32 -5.58 26.18
CA GLU A 290 -28.46 -5.23 27.04
C GLU A 290 -29.24 -4.01 26.54
N GLY A 291 -29.54 -3.96 25.24
CA GLY A 291 -30.46 -2.95 24.69
C GLY A 291 -31.89 -3.07 25.27
N GLY A 292 -32.48 -1.92 25.63
CA GLY A 292 -33.86 -1.77 26.11
C GLY A 292 -34.87 -1.73 24.96
N GLU A 293 -36.06 -2.28 25.22
CA GLU A 293 -37.18 -2.36 24.27
C GLU A 293 -37.92 -1.01 24.17
N ASP A 294 -37.53 -0.15 23.22
CA ASP A 294 -38.39 0.95 22.78
C ASP A 294 -38.89 0.66 21.36
N GLU A 295 -39.98 -0.11 21.26
CA GLU A 295 -40.75 -0.27 20.02
C GLU A 295 -41.45 1.05 19.66
N THR A 296 -40.69 1.98 19.09
CA THR A 296 -41.28 3.14 18.43
C THR A 296 -41.80 2.73 17.05
N GLN A 297 -43.11 2.49 16.94
CA GLN A 297 -43.79 2.33 15.65
C GLN A 297 -43.74 3.65 14.87
N LEU A 298 -42.70 3.80 14.04
CA LEU A 298 -42.53 4.93 13.13
C LEU A 298 -42.99 4.52 11.74
N SER A 299 -43.82 5.36 11.10
CA SER A 299 -44.20 5.20 9.69
C SER A 299 -43.18 5.88 8.79
N PHE A 300 -42.55 5.12 7.90
CA PHE A 300 -41.50 5.61 7.01
C PHE A 300 -42.00 5.85 5.58
N HIS A 301 -41.42 6.83 4.91
CA HIS A 301 -41.73 7.23 3.54
C HIS A 301 -40.68 6.69 2.55
N GLY A 302 -39.45 6.46 3.01
CA GLY A 302 -38.36 5.91 2.20
C GLY A 302 -37.29 5.21 3.02
N VAL A 303 -36.49 4.41 2.32
CA VAL A 303 -35.38 3.63 2.86
C VAL A 303 -34.13 3.80 2.00
N ALA A 304 -32.99 4.00 2.65
CA ALA A 304 -31.67 3.83 2.05
C ALA A 304 -31.03 2.56 2.63
N TYR A 305 -30.36 1.81 1.76
CA TYR A 305 -29.62 0.61 2.14
C TYR A 305 -28.15 1.00 2.33
N VAL A 306 -27.63 0.77 3.53
CA VAL A 306 -26.21 1.00 3.84
C VAL A 306 -25.54 -0.35 3.96
N ASP A 307 -24.52 -0.56 3.12
CA ASP A 307 -23.64 -1.72 3.22
C ASP A 307 -22.58 -1.47 4.29
N MET A 308 -22.50 -2.39 5.24
CA MET A 308 -21.59 -2.34 6.39
C MET A 308 -20.47 -3.37 6.28
N ALA A 309 -20.46 -4.18 5.22
CA ALA A 309 -19.37 -5.12 4.94
C ALA A 309 -17.98 -4.47 5.00
N PRO A 310 -17.78 -3.21 4.53
CA PRO A 310 -16.46 -2.60 4.61
C PRO A 310 -15.92 -2.39 6.04
N LEU A 311 -16.76 -2.36 7.08
CA LEU A 311 -16.29 -2.32 8.48
C LEU A 311 -15.69 -3.64 8.96
N LEU A 312 -15.93 -4.74 8.24
CA LEU A 312 -15.32 -6.04 8.50
C LEU A 312 -13.94 -6.17 7.82
N TYR A 313 -13.53 -5.19 7.01
CA TYR A 313 -12.21 -5.22 6.39
C TYR A 313 -11.12 -4.95 7.44
N PRO A 314 -9.95 -5.63 7.36
CA PRO A 314 -8.88 -5.45 8.34
C PRO A 314 -8.45 -3.99 8.47
N GLY A 315 -8.60 -3.44 9.68
CA GLY A 315 -8.22 -2.07 10.02
C GLY A 315 -9.24 -1.00 9.63
N ALA A 316 -10.33 -1.35 8.93
CA ALA A 316 -11.39 -0.40 8.61
C ALA A 316 -12.12 0.07 9.87
N ARG A 317 -12.36 1.37 9.95
CA ARG A 317 -13.02 2.03 11.09
C ARG A 317 -14.14 2.96 10.66
N ARG A 318 -14.29 3.25 9.37
CA ARG A 318 -15.19 4.26 8.86
C ARG A 318 -15.76 3.78 7.55
N VAL A 319 -17.06 4.00 7.38
CA VAL A 319 -17.78 3.86 6.11
C VAL A 319 -18.51 5.17 5.86
N ARG A 320 -18.30 5.78 4.71
CA ARG A 320 -18.97 7.03 4.34
C ARG A 320 -19.37 6.98 2.88
N GLY A 321 -20.64 7.27 2.61
CA GLY A 321 -21.13 7.24 1.24
C GLY A 321 -22.42 8.00 1.00
N ALA A 322 -22.68 8.26 -0.29
CA ALA A 322 -23.94 8.74 -0.80
C ALA A 322 -24.85 7.56 -1.21
N TYR A 323 -25.96 7.38 -0.49
CA TYR A 323 -26.88 6.25 -0.64
C TYR A 323 -28.21 6.70 -1.26
N ARG A 324 -28.69 5.97 -2.27
CA ARG A 324 -29.95 6.28 -2.95
C ARG A 324 -31.15 5.97 -2.04
N LEU A 325 -32.17 6.82 -2.11
CA LEU A 325 -33.42 6.64 -1.35
C LEU A 325 -34.48 5.97 -2.23
N TYR A 326 -35.01 4.86 -1.72
CA TYR A 326 -36.10 4.11 -2.34
C TYR A 326 -37.41 4.35 -1.60
N PRO A 327 -38.57 4.33 -2.29
CA PRO A 327 -39.87 4.38 -1.63
C PRO A 327 -40.07 3.14 -0.73
N PHE A 328 -40.63 3.34 0.46
CA PHE A 328 -40.85 2.27 1.43
C PHE A 328 -42.25 1.66 1.28
N TYR A 329 -42.36 0.33 1.12
CA TYR A 329 -43.62 -0.39 1.09
C TYR A 329 -43.81 -1.26 2.33
N ASP A 330 -45.04 -1.33 2.85
CA ASP A 330 -45.40 -2.19 4.00
C ASP A 330 -45.08 -3.69 3.74
N SER A 331 -44.93 -4.11 2.47
CA SER A 331 -44.50 -5.46 2.06
C SER A 331 -43.01 -5.74 2.29
N ASP A 332 -42.16 -4.72 2.34
CA ASP A 332 -40.71 -4.89 2.50
C ASP A 332 -40.37 -5.33 3.94
N LEU A 333 -41.22 -4.96 4.90
CA LEU A 333 -41.23 -5.47 6.28
C LEU A 333 -41.37 -7.00 6.36
N LEU A 334 -41.97 -7.67 5.36
CA LEU A 334 -42.13 -9.14 5.33
C LEU A 334 -40.87 -9.87 4.84
N VAL A 335 -39.97 -9.21 4.09
CA VAL A 335 -38.66 -9.78 3.71
C VAL A 335 -37.78 -9.97 4.96
N LYS A 336 -37.95 -9.11 5.97
CA LYS A 336 -37.33 -9.16 7.31
C LYS A 336 -37.49 -10.53 8.00
N VAL A 337 -38.57 -11.26 7.71
CA VAL A 337 -38.91 -12.54 8.38
C VAL A 337 -38.35 -13.76 7.64
N LYS A 338 -38.03 -13.67 6.34
CA LYS A 338 -37.54 -14.82 5.56
C LYS A 338 -36.01 -14.94 5.48
N GLY A 339 -35.26 -13.86 5.76
CA GLY A 339 -33.80 -13.87 5.75
C GLY A 339 -33.13 -14.39 7.04
N ALA A 340 -33.90 -14.65 8.10
CA ALA A 340 -33.38 -15.05 9.41
C ALA A 340 -32.90 -16.53 9.49
N SER A 341 -32.90 -17.28 8.39
CA SER A 341 -32.53 -18.72 8.39
C SER A 341 -31.17 -19.04 7.76
N THR A 342 -30.29 -18.07 7.54
CA THR A 342 -28.91 -18.32 7.08
C THR A 342 -27.94 -17.53 7.93
N THR A 343 -27.11 -18.26 8.68
CA THR A 343 -25.85 -17.87 9.37
C THR A 343 -25.67 -16.38 9.70
N ALA A 344 -25.60 -16.07 10.99
CA ALA A 344 -25.54 -14.75 11.65
C ALA A 344 -24.63 -13.65 11.03
N ILE A 345 -23.74 -13.98 10.10
CA ILE A 345 -22.83 -13.05 9.41
C ILE A 345 -23.54 -12.36 8.22
N GLN A 346 -24.54 -12.98 7.58
CA GLN A 346 -25.35 -12.30 6.54
C GLN A 346 -26.34 -11.28 7.09
N GLY A 347 -26.62 -11.28 8.41
CA GLY A 347 -27.49 -10.29 9.06
C GLY A 347 -26.84 -8.91 9.21
N PHE A 348 -25.52 -8.80 9.06
CA PHE A 348 -24.76 -7.55 9.19
C PHE A 348 -24.67 -6.74 7.90
N SER A 349 -25.04 -7.29 6.74
CA SER A 349 -24.71 -6.70 5.44
C SER A 349 -25.64 -5.58 4.97
N ARG A 350 -26.82 -5.39 5.58
CA ARG A 350 -27.78 -4.35 5.15
C ARG A 350 -28.52 -3.73 6.32
N ILE A 351 -28.03 -2.58 6.76
CA ILE A 351 -28.71 -1.74 7.76
C ILE A 351 -29.62 -0.75 7.02
N TRP A 352 -30.85 -0.56 7.52
CA TRP A 352 -31.86 0.29 6.89
C TRP A 352 -31.87 1.67 7.54
N CYS A 353 -31.60 2.72 6.76
CA CYS A 353 -31.96 4.08 7.13
C CYS A 353 -33.39 4.35 6.70
N CYS A 354 -34.31 4.44 7.65
CA CYS A 354 -35.73 4.68 7.38
C CYS A 354 -36.11 6.13 7.70
N TRP A 355 -36.99 6.72 6.91
CA TRP A 355 -37.24 8.17 6.92
C TRP A 355 -38.70 8.55 7.15
N GLY A 356 -38.97 9.45 8.09
CA GLY A 356 -40.35 9.80 8.50
C GLY A 356 -40.68 11.29 8.36
N PHE A 357 -41.83 11.59 7.75
CA PHE A 357 -42.49 12.90 7.77
C PHE A 357 -43.64 12.86 8.80
N PRO A 358 -43.84 13.89 9.65
CA PRO A 358 -45.09 14.02 10.39
C PRO A 358 -46.13 14.67 9.47
N CYS A 359 -46.87 13.90 8.66
CA CYS A 359 -48.04 14.43 7.95
C CYS A 359 -49.11 13.37 7.68
N GLY A 360 -50.37 13.83 7.64
CA GLY A 360 -51.57 13.00 7.63
C GLY A 360 -51.70 12.01 6.46
N SER A 361 -52.42 10.93 6.73
CA SER A 361 -52.76 9.82 5.84
C SER A 361 -53.11 10.25 4.40
N GLY A 362 -52.17 10.16 3.47
CA GLY A 362 -52.46 10.41 2.05
C GLY A 362 -51.30 10.45 1.06
N LEU A 363 -50.05 10.69 1.50
CA LEU A 363 -48.91 10.96 0.59
C LEU A 363 -47.87 9.83 0.58
N ARG A 364 -48.30 8.60 0.28
CA ARG A 364 -47.41 7.41 0.18
C ARG A 364 -46.52 7.37 -1.10
N HIS A 365 -46.50 8.41 -1.93
CA HIS A 365 -45.90 8.38 -3.29
C HIS A 365 -44.98 9.58 -3.61
N CYS A 366 -44.08 9.97 -2.69
CA CYS A 366 -43.42 11.28 -2.78
C CYS A 366 -41.89 11.28 -2.73
N ILE A 367 -41.22 10.19 -3.11
CA ILE A 367 -39.76 10.15 -3.25
C ILE A 367 -39.39 10.09 -4.73
N SER A 368 -38.52 11.01 -5.16
CA SER A 368 -38.00 11.02 -6.53
C SER A 368 -36.88 9.99 -6.66
N VAL A 369 -36.77 9.33 -7.81
CA VAL A 369 -35.75 8.29 -8.11
C VAL A 369 -34.29 8.81 -7.95
N LEU A 370 -34.12 10.14 -7.86
CA LEU A 370 -32.82 10.81 -7.81
C LEU A 370 -32.47 11.34 -6.40
N THR A 371 -33.30 11.12 -5.37
CA THR A 371 -32.98 11.60 -4.02
C THR A 371 -31.97 10.66 -3.36
N TYR A 372 -30.92 11.22 -2.74
CA TYR A 372 -29.90 10.45 -2.02
C TYR A 372 -29.51 11.14 -0.70
N ILE A 373 -28.94 10.38 0.24
CA ILE A 373 -28.44 10.87 1.52
C ILE A 373 -26.96 10.51 1.69
N ILE A 374 -26.19 11.43 2.27
CA ILE A 374 -24.84 11.14 2.76
C ILE A 374 -24.89 10.70 4.23
N ILE A 375 -24.36 9.51 4.50
CA ILE A 375 -24.26 8.92 5.84
C ILE A 375 -22.81 8.51 6.08
N GLU A 376 -22.32 8.77 7.29
CA GLU A 376 -21.04 8.28 7.79
C GLU A 376 -21.26 7.43 9.03
N ILE A 377 -20.64 6.25 9.07
CA ILE A 377 -20.63 5.36 10.21
C ILE A 377 -19.18 5.10 10.58
N ALA A 378 -18.81 5.41 11.82
CA ALA A 378 -17.45 5.26 12.32
C ALA A 378 -17.42 4.46 13.63
N LEU A 379 -16.39 3.65 13.78
CA LEU A 379 -16.08 2.86 14.96
C LEU A 379 -14.79 3.40 15.58
N GLU A 380 -14.72 3.38 16.91
CA GLU A 380 -13.50 3.78 17.61
C GLU A 380 -12.36 2.76 17.41
N LYS A 381 -12.71 1.46 17.43
CA LYS A 381 -11.81 0.35 17.11
C LYS A 381 -12.28 -0.37 15.85
N SER A 382 -11.35 -0.84 15.03
CA SER A 382 -11.69 -1.71 13.89
C SER A 382 -12.22 -3.04 14.39
N LEU A 383 -13.25 -3.59 13.73
CA LEU A 383 -13.81 -4.90 14.10
C LEU A 383 -12.80 -6.02 13.84
N VAL A 384 -12.08 -5.92 12.72
CA VAL A 384 -10.98 -6.81 12.38
C VAL A 384 -9.67 -6.02 12.53
N PRO A 385 -8.76 -6.41 13.43
CA PRO A 385 -7.47 -5.74 13.57
C PRO A 385 -6.61 -5.98 12.32
N LYS A 386 -5.96 -4.94 11.82
CA LYS A 386 -4.93 -5.06 10.78
C LYS A 386 -3.58 -5.37 11.44
N ARG A 387 -2.76 -6.23 10.81
CA ARG A 387 -1.39 -6.48 11.28
C ARG A 387 -0.61 -5.18 11.29
N SER A 388 0.17 -4.94 12.35
CA SER A 388 1.04 -3.76 12.37
C SER A 388 2.14 -3.89 11.31
N PRO A 389 2.66 -2.78 10.75
CA PRO A 389 3.76 -2.85 9.77
C PRO A 389 4.99 -3.60 10.30
N GLU A 390 5.24 -3.55 11.62
CA GLU A 390 6.31 -4.29 12.27
C GLU A 390 6.07 -5.81 12.31
N GLU A 391 4.83 -6.24 12.56
CA GLU A 391 4.45 -7.66 12.52
C GLU A 391 4.46 -8.18 11.09
N LEU A 392 4.02 -7.38 10.13
CA LEU A 392 4.07 -7.73 8.72
C LEU A 392 5.52 -7.87 8.24
N ALA A 393 6.41 -6.93 8.58
CA ALA A 393 7.83 -7.05 8.26
C ALA A 393 8.49 -8.28 8.88
N LYS A 394 8.12 -8.65 10.12
CA LYS A 394 8.57 -9.89 10.76
C LYS A 394 8.03 -11.13 10.05
N SER A 395 6.77 -11.09 9.63
CA SER A 395 6.12 -12.21 8.94
C SER A 395 6.70 -12.41 7.54
N LEU A 396 6.94 -11.32 6.79
CA LEU A 396 7.68 -11.33 5.53
C LEU A 396 9.07 -11.92 5.72
N PHE A 397 9.81 -11.49 6.76
CA PHE A 397 11.13 -12.04 7.05
C PHE A 397 11.11 -13.54 7.35
N LEU A 398 10.11 -14.02 8.09
CA LEU A 398 9.93 -15.45 8.36
C LEU A 398 9.58 -16.23 7.09
N ALA A 399 8.76 -15.66 6.21
CA ALA A 399 8.36 -16.28 4.95
C ALA A 399 9.51 -16.41 3.94
N LEU A 400 10.52 -15.53 3.99
CA LEU A 400 11.66 -15.52 3.06
C LEU A 400 12.59 -16.76 3.12
N HIS A 401 12.44 -17.66 4.10
CA HIS A 401 13.16 -18.95 4.23
C HIS A 401 14.62 -18.96 3.71
N ILE A 402 15.43 -17.94 4.00
CA ILE A 402 16.77 -17.81 3.40
C ILE A 402 17.68 -18.94 3.95
N PRO A 403 18.23 -19.83 3.10
CA PRO A 403 19.13 -20.88 3.56
C PRO A 403 20.36 -20.29 4.25
N SER A 404 20.72 -20.83 5.41
CA SER A 404 21.79 -20.33 6.29
C SER A 404 23.17 -20.20 5.62
N PHE A 405 23.40 -20.88 4.50
CA PHE A 405 24.65 -20.81 3.72
C PHE A 405 24.74 -19.53 2.87
N LEU A 406 23.62 -18.94 2.46
CA LEU A 406 23.56 -17.73 1.63
C LEU A 406 23.51 -16.43 2.45
N ALA A 407 23.10 -16.50 3.72
CA ALA A 407 23.25 -15.42 4.70
C ALA A 407 24.71 -15.00 4.93
N ALA A 408 25.69 -15.87 4.61
CA ALA A 408 27.11 -15.57 4.68
C ALA A 408 27.63 -14.68 3.52
N LEU A 409 26.86 -14.52 2.45
CA LEU A 409 27.23 -13.80 1.23
C LEU A 409 26.63 -12.39 1.11
N LEU A 410 25.90 -11.91 2.13
CA LEU A 410 25.25 -10.59 2.17
C LEU A 410 25.73 -9.75 3.38
N PRO A 411 26.96 -9.19 3.36
CA PRO A 411 27.47 -8.44 4.51
C PRO A 411 26.99 -6.99 4.59
N SER A 412 26.19 -6.48 3.65
CA SER A 412 26.00 -5.03 3.49
C SER A 412 24.57 -4.50 3.66
N LEU A 413 23.58 -5.31 4.00
CA LEU A 413 22.19 -4.84 4.14
C LEU A 413 21.56 -5.42 5.41
N LEU A 414 21.62 -4.68 6.53
CA LEU A 414 20.60 -4.56 7.59
C LEU A 414 21.21 -4.02 8.92
N PRO A 415 20.89 -2.79 9.36
CA PRO A 415 21.40 -2.20 10.60
C PRO A 415 20.69 -2.64 11.90
N TYR A 416 19.84 -3.67 11.91
CA TYR A 416 18.96 -3.92 13.07
C TYR A 416 18.81 -5.39 13.49
N PHE A 417 19.87 -6.18 13.61
CA PHE A 417 19.79 -7.41 14.42
C PHE A 417 21.13 -7.72 15.14
N LEU A 418 21.15 -7.54 16.46
CA LEU A 418 22.23 -7.94 17.38
C LEU A 418 22.16 -9.47 17.59
N PRO A 419 22.79 -10.29 16.73
CA PRO A 419 23.96 -11.05 17.17
C PRO A 419 25.06 -11.26 16.08
N SER A 420 24.87 -10.76 14.85
CA SER A 420 25.77 -11.04 13.70
C SER A 420 26.95 -10.07 13.53
N ILE A 421 26.89 -8.86 14.11
CA ILE A 421 27.95 -7.84 14.01
C ILE A 421 29.24 -8.28 14.74
N LEU A 422 29.11 -8.87 15.93
CA LEU A 422 30.26 -9.38 16.70
C LEU A 422 30.98 -10.49 15.93
N LEU A 423 30.22 -11.39 15.29
CA LEU A 423 30.75 -12.52 14.53
C LEU A 423 31.64 -12.08 13.36
N TYR A 424 31.19 -11.08 12.58
CA TYR A 424 31.94 -10.55 11.45
C TYR A 424 33.21 -9.83 11.91
N GLN A 425 33.11 -9.03 12.97
CA GLN A 425 34.28 -8.39 13.58
C GLN A 425 35.29 -9.42 14.08
N ALA A 426 34.86 -10.51 14.71
CA ALA A 426 35.78 -11.53 15.21
C ALA A 426 36.56 -12.25 14.11
N VAL A 427 35.92 -12.57 12.98
CA VAL A 427 36.59 -13.22 11.83
C VAL A 427 37.52 -12.23 11.12
N GLN A 428 37.09 -10.98 10.89
CA GLN A 428 37.96 -9.97 10.28
C GLN A 428 39.20 -9.67 11.12
N GLU A 429 39.04 -9.53 12.44
CA GLU A 429 40.17 -9.31 13.34
C GLU A 429 41.11 -10.52 13.40
N TYR A 430 40.59 -11.75 13.30
CA TYR A 430 41.41 -12.96 13.14
C TYR A 430 42.20 -12.96 11.82
N GLN A 431 41.55 -12.64 10.69
CA GLN A 431 42.22 -12.50 9.40
C GLN A 431 43.29 -11.40 9.42
N ALA A 432 43.00 -10.24 10.02
CA ALA A 432 43.94 -9.14 10.17
C ALA A 432 45.14 -9.52 11.06
N GLN A 433 44.91 -10.29 12.11
CA GLN A 433 45.98 -10.78 12.97
C GLN A 433 46.88 -11.79 12.22
N ILE A 434 46.30 -12.67 11.42
CA ILE A 434 47.07 -13.61 10.58
C ILE A 434 47.93 -12.85 9.58
N ALA A 435 47.36 -11.84 8.91
CA ALA A 435 48.10 -10.96 8.01
C ALA A 435 49.27 -10.27 8.72
N SER A 436 49.06 -9.76 9.93
CA SER A 436 50.13 -9.14 10.74
C SER A 436 51.24 -10.13 11.10
N VAL A 437 50.87 -11.33 11.58
CA VAL A 437 51.84 -12.39 11.92
C VAL A 437 52.61 -12.85 10.68
N ALA A 438 51.93 -13.02 9.53
CA ALA A 438 52.56 -13.37 8.27
C ALA A 438 53.57 -12.31 7.81
N GLY A 439 53.21 -11.02 7.93
CA GLY A 439 54.13 -9.91 7.65
C GLY A 439 55.36 -9.91 8.56
N GLN A 440 55.19 -10.14 9.86
CA GLN A 440 56.31 -10.23 10.81
C GLN A 440 57.21 -11.45 10.56
N VAL A 441 56.63 -12.60 10.20
CA VAL A 441 57.40 -13.79 9.80
C VAL A 441 58.18 -13.52 8.51
N LEU A 442 57.56 -12.83 7.55
CA LEU A 442 58.22 -12.43 6.30
C LEU A 442 59.37 -11.45 6.55
N GLU A 443 59.21 -10.47 7.45
CA GLU A 443 60.28 -9.55 7.84
C GLU A 443 61.46 -10.30 8.49
N GLN A 444 61.17 -11.26 9.38
CA GLN A 444 62.21 -12.10 9.99
C GLN A 444 62.93 -12.97 8.95
N TYR A 445 62.19 -13.49 7.98
CA TYR A 445 62.77 -14.22 6.86
C TYR A 445 63.69 -13.31 6.03
N GLN A 446 63.27 -12.08 5.73
CA GLN A 446 64.08 -11.11 5.01
C GLN A 446 65.33 -10.68 5.80
N GLN A 447 65.27 -10.58 7.13
CA GLN A 447 66.42 -10.28 7.97
C GLN A 447 67.46 -11.41 7.98
N LEU A 448 67.02 -12.68 7.95
CA LEU A 448 67.90 -13.85 8.00
C LEU A 448 68.50 -14.22 6.65
N PHE A 449 67.78 -13.98 5.55
CA PHE A 449 68.15 -14.46 4.22
C PHE A 449 68.27 -13.35 3.15
N GLY A 450 68.02 -12.09 3.51
CA GLY A 450 67.97 -10.96 2.58
C GLY A 450 66.64 -10.83 1.84
N PRO A 451 66.45 -9.80 0.99
CA PRO A 451 65.27 -9.66 0.13
C PRO A 451 65.30 -10.74 -0.95
N ALA A 452 64.78 -11.92 -0.62
CA ALA A 452 64.99 -13.16 -1.37
C ALA A 452 64.21 -13.28 -2.71
N PHE A 453 63.72 -12.17 -3.28
CA PHE A 453 62.96 -12.18 -4.54
C PHE A 453 63.29 -10.93 -5.35
N LEU A 454 64.52 -10.87 -5.87
CA LEU A 454 64.82 -9.98 -7.00
C LEU A 454 64.27 -10.63 -8.28
N PRO A 455 63.56 -9.88 -9.15
CA PRO A 455 63.01 -10.44 -10.38
C PRO A 455 64.15 -10.93 -11.29
N GLY A 456 64.14 -12.22 -11.62
CA GLY A 456 65.09 -12.85 -12.55
C GLY A 456 65.96 -13.98 -11.99
N GLU A 457 65.89 -14.32 -10.70
CA GLU A 457 66.62 -15.47 -10.14
C GLU A 457 65.85 -16.80 -10.27
N LYS A 458 66.60 -17.90 -10.42
CA LYS A 458 66.04 -19.26 -10.57
C LYS A 458 65.32 -19.71 -9.29
N PRO A 459 64.23 -20.50 -9.41
CA PRO A 459 63.53 -21.05 -8.25
C PRO A 459 64.51 -21.85 -7.37
N LEU A 460 64.42 -21.63 -6.05
CA LEU A 460 65.27 -22.25 -5.04
C LEU A 460 65.10 -23.76 -5.00
N ASP A 461 66.23 -24.48 -4.89
CA ASP A 461 66.27 -25.94 -4.82
C ASP A 461 65.50 -26.46 -3.58
N PRO A 462 64.69 -27.52 -3.66
CA PRO A 462 63.82 -27.95 -2.55
C PRO A 462 64.56 -28.26 -1.24
N SER A 463 65.76 -28.84 -1.34
CA SER A 463 66.64 -29.12 -0.19
C SER A 463 67.10 -27.84 0.51
N SER A 464 67.29 -26.75 -0.24
CA SER A 464 67.65 -25.44 0.29
C SER A 464 66.47 -24.72 0.95
N GLN A 465 65.23 -24.97 0.48
CA GLN A 465 64.01 -24.44 1.10
C GLN A 465 63.78 -25.06 2.48
N GLU A 466 63.97 -26.37 2.61
CA GLU A 466 63.78 -27.08 3.89
C GLU A 466 64.86 -26.68 4.92
N GLN A 467 66.10 -26.47 4.48
CA GLN A 467 67.18 -25.91 5.32
C GLN A 467 66.88 -24.47 5.78
N ARG A 468 66.33 -23.63 4.90
CA ARG A 468 65.94 -22.25 5.27
C ARG A 468 64.73 -22.25 6.22
N LYS A 469 63.75 -23.12 5.99
CA LYS A 469 62.58 -23.30 6.85
C LYS A 469 62.98 -23.77 8.25
N THR A 470 63.83 -24.78 8.35
CA THR A 470 64.31 -25.30 9.65
C THR A 470 65.12 -24.24 10.41
N LYS A 471 65.97 -23.48 9.73
CA LYS A 471 66.71 -22.37 10.34
C LYS A 471 65.79 -21.22 10.80
N LEU A 472 64.80 -20.82 9.99
CA LEU A 472 63.79 -19.83 10.38
C LEU A 472 62.99 -20.29 11.60
N LEU A 473 62.50 -21.54 11.59
CA LEU A 473 61.77 -22.11 12.72
C LEU A 473 62.64 -22.19 13.98
N GLY A 474 63.94 -22.50 13.84
CA GLY A 474 64.90 -22.46 14.93
C GLY A 474 65.03 -21.08 15.56
N GLU A 475 65.22 -20.05 14.73
CA GLU A 475 65.32 -18.64 15.17
C GLU A 475 64.02 -18.13 15.80
N LEU A 476 62.86 -18.46 15.21
CA LEU A 476 61.57 -18.07 15.77
C LEU A 476 61.30 -18.73 17.13
N ASN A 477 61.75 -19.98 17.34
CA ASN A 477 61.64 -20.66 18.62
C ASN A 477 62.63 -20.13 19.66
N TYR A 478 63.89 -19.92 19.28
CA TYR A 478 64.93 -19.42 20.19
C TYR A 478 64.67 -17.97 20.64
N SER A 479 64.19 -17.11 19.73
CA SER A 479 63.85 -15.71 20.03
C SER A 479 62.56 -15.53 20.83
N GLY A 480 61.78 -16.61 21.04
CA GLY A 480 60.46 -16.56 21.69
C GLY A 480 59.35 -15.96 20.82
N LYS A 481 59.64 -15.52 19.59
CA LYS A 481 58.64 -14.94 18.67
C LYS A 481 57.56 -15.95 18.27
N TYR A 482 57.92 -17.22 18.10
CA TYR A 482 56.95 -18.29 17.82
C TYR A 482 55.89 -18.40 18.93
N PHE A 483 56.32 -18.34 20.19
CA PHE A 483 55.41 -18.37 21.34
C PHE A 483 54.53 -17.12 21.40
N ALA A 484 55.10 -15.94 21.10
CA ALA A 484 54.35 -14.68 21.04
C ALA A 484 53.24 -14.72 19.98
N PHE A 485 53.53 -15.21 18.76
CA PHE A 485 52.52 -15.36 17.71
C PHE A 485 51.40 -16.33 18.11
N LYS A 486 51.76 -17.44 18.75
CA LYS A 486 50.78 -18.41 19.26
C LYS A 486 49.82 -17.79 20.28
N GLU A 487 50.32 -17.02 21.24
CA GLU A 487 49.46 -16.37 22.24
C GLU A 487 48.62 -15.23 21.65
N GLN A 488 49.13 -14.49 20.66
CA GLN A 488 48.35 -13.48 19.94
C GLN A 488 47.16 -14.11 19.21
N ILE A 489 47.37 -15.20 18.47
CA ILE A 489 46.32 -15.88 17.70
C ILE A 489 45.28 -16.53 18.64
N LYS A 490 45.71 -17.05 19.78
CA LYS A 490 44.85 -17.74 20.76
C LYS A 490 43.67 -16.89 21.25
N TYR A 491 43.87 -15.59 21.49
CA TYR A 491 42.80 -14.68 21.92
C TYR A 491 41.66 -14.64 20.88
N PHE A 492 42.00 -14.47 19.61
CA PHE A 492 41.03 -14.40 18.51
C PHE A 492 40.34 -15.75 18.27
N VAL A 493 41.06 -16.86 18.40
CA VAL A 493 40.47 -18.21 18.31
C VAL A 493 39.44 -18.44 19.42
N VAL A 494 39.75 -18.06 20.67
CA VAL A 494 38.79 -18.18 21.79
C VAL A 494 37.56 -17.31 21.54
N ARG A 495 37.73 -16.12 20.97
CA ARG A 495 36.62 -15.24 20.62
C ARG A 495 35.75 -15.82 19.50
N ILE A 496 36.34 -16.40 18.46
CA ILE A 496 35.63 -17.15 17.41
C ILE A 496 34.83 -18.31 18.02
N VAL A 497 35.41 -19.09 18.94
CA VAL A 497 34.68 -20.19 19.59
C VAL A 497 33.47 -19.69 20.38
N ARG A 498 33.61 -18.56 21.08
CA ARG A 498 32.50 -17.96 21.86
C ARG A 498 31.40 -17.39 20.97
N GLU A 499 31.76 -16.67 19.92
CA GLU A 499 30.82 -15.88 19.11
C GLU A 499 30.25 -16.67 17.93
N LYS A 500 31.05 -17.55 17.31
CA LYS A 500 30.64 -18.36 16.15
C LYS A 500 30.09 -19.71 16.54
N MET A 501 30.77 -20.40 17.46
CA MET A 501 30.38 -21.76 17.85
C MET A 501 29.40 -21.76 19.03
N LEU A 502 29.15 -20.61 19.67
CA LEU A 502 28.19 -20.40 20.77
C LEU A 502 28.33 -21.44 21.90
N ARG A 503 29.55 -21.95 22.15
CA ARG A 503 29.81 -22.96 23.18
C ARG A 503 30.51 -22.32 24.38
N THR A 504 29.85 -22.36 25.53
CA THR A 504 30.36 -21.91 26.83
C THR A 504 30.56 -23.06 27.83
N GLU A 505 30.14 -24.28 27.50
CA GLU A 505 30.16 -25.46 28.37
C GLU A 505 31.24 -26.48 27.98
N ALA A 506 31.66 -27.32 28.94
CA ALA A 506 32.68 -28.35 28.73
C ALA A 506 32.11 -29.64 28.12
N PHE A 507 32.87 -30.29 27.23
CA PHE A 507 32.48 -31.55 26.62
C PHE A 507 32.46 -32.69 27.65
N SER A 508 31.38 -33.48 27.65
CA SER A 508 31.24 -34.66 28.52
C SER A 508 31.78 -35.94 27.85
N ASP A 509 31.83 -35.97 26.52
CA ASP A 509 32.25 -37.11 25.71
C ASP A 509 33.52 -36.78 24.90
N PRO A 510 34.59 -37.59 24.99
CA PRO A 510 35.82 -37.37 24.24
C PRO A 510 35.65 -37.41 22.71
N GLU A 511 34.69 -38.17 22.16
CA GLU A 511 34.47 -38.20 20.71
C GLU A 511 33.90 -36.87 20.19
N GLN A 512 32.95 -36.29 20.92
CA GLN A 512 32.36 -34.98 20.59
C GLN A 512 33.41 -33.85 20.62
N LEU A 513 34.33 -33.89 21.58
CA LEU A 513 35.46 -32.95 21.63
C LEU A 513 36.34 -33.09 20.39
N GLN A 514 36.62 -34.31 19.94
CA GLN A 514 37.47 -34.55 18.77
C GLN A 514 36.79 -34.08 17.48
N THR A 515 35.49 -34.32 17.31
CA THR A 515 34.73 -33.79 16.17
C THR A 515 34.72 -32.27 16.17
N PHE A 516 34.48 -31.65 17.33
CA PHE A 516 34.49 -30.19 17.47
C PHE A 516 35.87 -29.58 17.12
N LEU A 517 36.95 -30.18 17.63
CA LEU A 517 38.31 -29.72 17.33
C LEU A 517 38.63 -29.85 15.83
N SER A 518 38.14 -30.90 15.16
CA SER A 518 38.32 -31.06 13.72
C SER A 518 37.59 -29.98 12.90
N GLN A 519 36.34 -29.66 13.28
CA GLN A 519 35.56 -28.60 12.63
C GLN A 519 36.18 -27.22 12.85
N LEU A 520 36.62 -26.93 14.08
CA LEU A 520 37.31 -25.70 14.39
C LEU A 520 38.64 -25.58 13.63
N TYR A 521 39.38 -26.68 13.53
CA TYR A 521 40.64 -26.69 12.77
C TYR A 521 40.43 -26.39 11.28
N VAL A 522 39.47 -27.06 10.63
CA VAL A 522 39.14 -26.82 9.21
C VAL A 522 38.76 -25.36 9.02
N PHE A 523 37.86 -24.85 9.85
CA PHE A 523 37.41 -23.45 9.76
C PHE A 523 38.56 -22.45 9.91
N LEU A 524 39.41 -22.61 10.93
CA LEU A 524 40.54 -21.70 11.16
C LEU A 524 41.55 -21.75 10.02
N VAL A 525 41.78 -22.93 9.43
CA VAL A 525 42.69 -23.10 8.30
C VAL A 525 42.15 -22.45 7.04
N ASP A 526 40.86 -22.59 6.74
CA ASP A 526 40.22 -21.96 5.58
C ASP A 526 40.30 -20.43 5.65
N GLU A 527 39.92 -19.86 6.81
CA GLU A 527 40.02 -18.41 7.03
C GLU A 527 41.47 -17.90 6.98
N MET A 528 42.42 -18.72 7.44
CA MET A 528 43.84 -18.41 7.32
C MET A 528 44.29 -18.42 5.86
N HIS A 529 43.83 -19.36 5.04
CA HIS A 529 44.12 -19.37 3.62
C HIS A 529 43.54 -18.14 2.92
N VAL A 530 42.31 -17.73 3.26
CA VAL A 530 41.70 -16.50 2.75
C VAL A 530 42.55 -15.27 3.11
N ALA A 531 42.95 -15.15 4.39
CA ALA A 531 43.79 -14.04 4.84
C ALA A 531 45.15 -14.02 4.15
N LEU A 532 45.83 -15.17 4.07
CA LEU A 532 47.15 -15.29 3.44
C LEU A 532 47.09 -15.00 1.95
N ASN A 533 46.08 -15.53 1.24
CA ASN A 533 45.90 -15.27 -0.19
C ASN A 533 45.68 -13.78 -0.46
N LYS A 534 44.87 -13.08 0.36
CA LYS A 534 44.70 -11.62 0.26
C LYS A 534 46.02 -10.86 0.45
N THR A 535 46.92 -11.34 1.32
CA THR A 535 48.19 -10.66 1.62
C THR A 535 49.35 -10.99 0.69
N LEU A 536 49.38 -12.20 0.13
CA LEU A 536 50.53 -12.75 -0.59
C LEU A 536 50.34 -12.78 -2.12
N SER A 537 49.13 -12.54 -2.62
CA SER A 537 48.90 -12.40 -4.07
C SER A 537 49.55 -11.11 -4.59
N VAL A 538 50.78 -11.23 -5.11
CA VAL A 538 51.37 -10.24 -6.02
C VAL A 538 51.03 -10.68 -7.44
N ASP A 539 50.33 -9.80 -8.17
CA ASP A 539 49.86 -9.92 -9.56
C ASP A 539 48.69 -10.87 -9.86
N ALA A 540 47.48 -10.35 -9.66
CA ALA A 540 46.36 -10.53 -10.60
C ALA A 540 45.42 -9.32 -10.54
N GLN A 541 45.95 -8.11 -10.66
CA GLN A 541 45.25 -7.13 -11.48
C GLN A 541 45.50 -7.56 -12.93
N GLU A 542 44.82 -8.61 -13.38
CA GLU A 542 44.31 -8.54 -14.73
C GLU A 542 43.48 -7.26 -14.73
N THR A 543 44.01 -6.20 -15.35
CA THR A 543 43.12 -5.24 -15.99
C THR A 543 42.29 -6.07 -16.94
N GLN A 544 41.15 -6.58 -16.45
CA GLN A 544 40.10 -7.04 -17.32
C GLN A 544 39.91 -5.88 -18.31
N PRO A 545 40.03 -6.12 -19.62
CA PRO A 545 39.58 -5.09 -20.56
C PRO A 545 38.17 -4.74 -20.10
N ARG A 546 37.88 -3.45 -19.91
CA ARG A 546 36.52 -2.99 -19.60
C ARG A 546 35.59 -3.78 -20.52
N PRO A 547 34.60 -4.52 -19.99
CA PRO A 547 33.65 -5.20 -20.86
C PRO A 547 33.07 -4.14 -21.78
N LEU A 548 33.12 -4.37 -23.10
CA LEU A 548 32.59 -3.44 -24.10
C LEU A 548 31.07 -3.20 -23.93
N VAL A 549 30.40 -4.05 -23.14
CA VAL A 549 28.95 -4.11 -23.00
C VAL A 549 28.54 -3.60 -21.62
N ASP A 550 27.59 -2.67 -21.56
CA ASP A 550 27.04 -2.10 -20.32
C ASP A 550 26.01 -3.05 -19.64
N CYS A 551 25.74 -2.91 -18.34
CA CYS A 551 24.74 -3.75 -17.63
C CYS A 551 23.34 -3.62 -18.25
N ALA A 552 22.95 -2.42 -18.69
CA ALA A 552 21.69 -2.20 -19.40
C ALA A 552 21.64 -2.95 -20.75
N GLN A 553 22.77 -3.08 -21.44
CA GLN A 553 22.85 -3.83 -22.70
C GLN A 553 22.73 -5.35 -22.48
N LEU A 554 23.25 -5.86 -21.35
CA LEU A 554 23.09 -7.28 -20.99
C LEU A 554 21.62 -7.69 -20.82
N ILE A 555 20.78 -6.81 -20.24
CA ILE A 555 19.33 -7.05 -20.11
C ILE A 555 18.70 -7.21 -21.50
N HIS A 556 19.04 -6.31 -22.42
CA HIS A 556 18.51 -6.38 -23.78
C HIS A 556 18.93 -7.68 -24.47
N PHE A 557 20.18 -8.12 -24.32
CA PHE A 557 20.64 -9.40 -24.89
C PHE A 557 19.95 -10.60 -24.24
N ALA A 558 19.68 -10.54 -22.94
CA ALA A 558 18.96 -11.59 -22.23
C ALA A 558 17.50 -11.69 -22.70
N LYS A 559 16.79 -10.55 -22.81
CA LYS A 559 15.42 -10.48 -23.35
C LYS A 559 15.38 -10.92 -24.82
N GLU A 560 16.37 -10.55 -25.61
CA GLU A 560 16.53 -10.98 -27.00
C GLU A 560 16.68 -12.52 -27.09
N ALA A 561 17.55 -13.10 -26.27
CA ALA A 561 17.72 -14.55 -26.20
C ALA A 561 16.43 -15.27 -25.74
N GLN A 562 15.66 -14.69 -24.82
CA GLN A 562 14.34 -15.20 -24.43
C GLN A 562 13.35 -15.21 -25.61
N LEU A 563 13.32 -14.14 -26.39
CA LEU A 563 12.45 -14.03 -27.57
C LEU A 563 12.79 -15.09 -28.63
N ASN A 564 14.07 -15.42 -28.77
CA ASN A 564 14.56 -16.45 -29.69
C ASN A 564 14.36 -17.89 -29.15
N GLY A 565 13.97 -18.05 -27.88
CA GLY A 565 13.84 -19.35 -27.22
C GLY A 565 15.17 -19.94 -26.73
N ASP A 566 16.27 -19.19 -26.81
CA ASP A 566 17.60 -19.60 -26.36
C ASP A 566 17.78 -19.32 -24.86
N TYR A 567 16.98 -20.01 -24.03
CA TYR A 567 16.94 -19.79 -22.57
C TYR A 567 18.27 -20.02 -21.86
N GLN A 568 19.15 -20.86 -22.40
CA GLN A 568 20.49 -21.10 -21.84
C GLN A 568 21.39 -19.88 -21.98
N LEU A 569 21.34 -19.22 -23.14
CA LEU A 569 22.11 -18.01 -23.38
C LEU A 569 21.54 -16.83 -22.58
N ALA A 570 20.21 -16.73 -22.50
CA ALA A 570 19.54 -15.76 -21.64
C ALA A 570 19.99 -15.89 -20.16
N ALA A 571 20.07 -17.11 -19.64
CA ALA A 571 20.55 -17.36 -18.28
C ALA A 571 21.99 -16.90 -18.07
N GLN A 572 22.87 -17.09 -19.06
CA GLN A 572 24.26 -16.61 -18.99
C GLN A 572 24.33 -15.08 -18.93
N TYR A 573 23.54 -14.37 -19.73
CA TYR A 573 23.50 -12.91 -19.70
C TYR A 573 23.00 -12.36 -18.36
N TYR A 574 21.94 -12.93 -17.80
CA TYR A 574 21.47 -12.53 -16.46
C TYR A 574 22.50 -12.86 -15.36
N GLN A 575 23.19 -14.00 -15.44
CA GLN A 575 24.26 -14.32 -14.49
C GLN A 575 25.41 -13.32 -14.59
N GLU A 576 25.86 -12.99 -15.80
CA GLU A 576 26.89 -11.97 -16.02
C GLU A 576 26.46 -10.61 -15.44
N GLN A 577 25.20 -10.23 -15.63
CA GLN A 577 24.65 -9.01 -15.06
C GLN A 577 24.71 -9.01 -13.54
N LEU A 578 24.28 -10.10 -12.88
CA LEU A 578 24.33 -10.25 -11.42
C LEU A 578 25.77 -10.28 -10.88
N THR A 579 26.75 -10.77 -11.65
CA THR A 579 28.17 -10.72 -11.23
C THR A 579 28.73 -9.31 -11.26
N ARG A 580 28.22 -8.44 -12.13
CA ARG A 580 28.66 -7.05 -12.27
C ARG A 580 27.97 -6.13 -11.29
N ASP A 581 26.66 -6.26 -11.18
CA ASP A 581 25.85 -5.49 -10.25
C ASP A 581 24.91 -6.42 -9.48
N ARG A 582 25.36 -6.77 -8.27
CA ARG A 582 24.59 -7.58 -7.34
C ARG A 582 23.60 -6.75 -6.52
N SER A 583 23.66 -5.42 -6.60
CA SER A 583 23.00 -4.52 -5.65
C SER A 583 21.56 -4.14 -6.01
N ASP A 584 21.18 -4.32 -7.28
CA ASP A 584 19.85 -3.98 -7.78
C ASP A 584 18.87 -5.18 -7.67
N PRO A 585 17.74 -5.04 -6.94
CA PRO A 585 16.69 -6.06 -6.87
C PRO A 585 16.03 -6.38 -8.21
N ALA A 586 15.98 -5.42 -9.15
CA ALA A 586 15.35 -5.60 -10.46
C ALA A 586 16.08 -6.69 -11.28
N HIS A 587 17.41 -6.80 -11.13
CA HIS A 587 18.20 -7.83 -11.81
C HIS A 587 17.84 -9.25 -11.34
N TRP A 588 17.60 -9.42 -10.03
CA TRP A 588 17.15 -10.69 -9.48
C TRP A 588 15.72 -11.02 -9.91
N PHE A 589 14.85 -10.00 -10.00
CA PHE A 589 13.49 -10.16 -10.53
C PHE A 589 13.51 -10.65 -11.99
N ASP A 590 14.24 -9.98 -12.88
CA ASP A 590 14.33 -10.36 -14.29
C ASP A 590 14.86 -11.80 -14.48
N TYR A 591 15.84 -12.18 -13.65
CA TYR A 591 16.35 -13.55 -13.65
C TYR A 591 15.34 -14.57 -13.12
N GLY A 592 14.55 -14.21 -12.10
CA GLY A 592 13.43 -15.01 -11.62
C GLY A 592 12.35 -15.20 -12.69
N VAL A 593 12.04 -14.17 -13.47
CA VAL A 593 11.09 -14.24 -14.60
C VAL A 593 11.54 -15.25 -15.65
N LEU A 594 12.84 -15.33 -15.97
CA LEU A 594 13.35 -16.38 -16.86
C LEU A 594 13.05 -17.79 -16.31
N TYR A 595 13.21 -17.99 -15.00
CA TYR A 595 12.92 -19.28 -14.37
C TYR A 595 11.42 -19.60 -14.32
N MET A 596 10.56 -18.58 -14.18
CA MET A 596 9.11 -18.73 -14.36
C MET A 596 8.78 -19.22 -15.77
N LEU A 597 9.41 -18.64 -16.81
CA LEU A 597 9.21 -19.04 -18.22
C LEU A 597 9.70 -20.47 -18.51
N THR A 598 10.79 -20.90 -17.85
CA THR A 598 11.35 -22.26 -18.01
C THR A 598 10.74 -23.28 -17.06
N ALA A 599 9.72 -22.89 -16.27
CA ALA A 599 9.02 -23.70 -15.28
C ALA A 599 9.91 -24.27 -14.15
N ASP A 600 11.07 -23.66 -13.89
CA ASP A 600 11.91 -23.99 -12.72
C ASP A 600 11.50 -23.11 -11.53
N TYR A 601 10.33 -23.42 -10.96
CA TYR A 601 9.70 -22.60 -9.91
C TYR A 601 10.55 -22.46 -8.64
N GLN A 602 11.40 -23.45 -8.32
CA GLN A 602 12.27 -23.41 -7.14
C GLN A 602 13.34 -22.33 -7.27
N LYS A 603 14.01 -22.26 -8.43
CA LYS A 603 15.01 -21.21 -8.67
C LYS A 603 14.36 -19.84 -8.84
N ALA A 604 13.18 -19.77 -9.45
CA ALA A 604 12.41 -18.53 -9.54
C ALA A 604 12.11 -17.99 -8.14
N GLU A 605 11.62 -18.85 -7.25
CA GLU A 605 11.35 -18.52 -5.85
C GLU A 605 12.60 -17.98 -5.14
N GLU A 606 13.75 -18.65 -5.26
CA GLU A 606 15.01 -18.15 -4.69
C GLU A 606 15.36 -16.75 -5.19
N CYS A 607 15.23 -16.50 -6.50
CA CYS A 607 15.54 -15.20 -7.09
C CYS A 607 14.64 -14.08 -6.56
N PHE A 608 13.33 -14.33 -6.46
CA PHE A 608 12.40 -13.33 -5.93
C PHE A 608 12.60 -13.10 -4.43
N HIS A 609 12.87 -14.14 -3.65
CA HIS A 609 13.24 -13.99 -2.24
C HIS A 609 14.52 -13.15 -2.08
N TYR A 610 15.54 -13.32 -2.95
CA TYR A 610 16.70 -12.45 -2.94
C TYR A 610 16.31 -11.00 -3.21
N ALA A 611 15.53 -10.73 -4.25
CA ALA A 611 15.09 -9.37 -4.56
C ALA A 611 14.37 -8.71 -3.36
N VAL A 612 13.44 -9.42 -2.72
CA VAL A 612 12.70 -8.92 -1.54
C VAL A 612 13.61 -8.77 -0.31
N SER A 613 14.62 -9.63 -0.15
CA SER A 613 15.59 -9.52 0.95
C SER A 613 16.48 -8.27 0.84
N MET A 614 16.73 -7.82 -0.40
CA MET A 614 17.50 -6.61 -0.67
C MET A 614 16.63 -5.37 -0.51
N GLU A 615 15.45 -5.39 -1.13
CA GLU A 615 14.46 -4.33 -1.04
C GLU A 615 13.09 -4.91 -0.70
N GLN A 616 12.67 -4.73 0.56
CA GLN A 616 11.35 -5.18 1.04
C GLN A 616 10.18 -4.43 0.38
N THR A 617 10.46 -3.31 -0.30
CA THR A 617 9.50 -2.49 -1.04
C THR A 617 9.42 -2.82 -2.53
N HIS A 618 10.17 -3.81 -3.02
CA HIS A 618 10.14 -4.17 -4.43
C HIS A 618 8.84 -4.91 -4.80
N LEU A 619 7.84 -4.14 -5.25
CA LEU A 619 6.48 -4.60 -5.50
C LEU A 619 6.38 -5.79 -6.47
N PRO A 620 7.05 -5.81 -7.65
CA PRO A 620 6.94 -6.93 -8.58
C PRO A 620 7.41 -8.27 -7.97
N SER A 621 8.48 -8.25 -7.16
CA SER A 621 8.98 -9.47 -6.52
C SER A 621 8.05 -9.95 -5.40
N LEU A 622 7.45 -9.04 -4.62
CA LEU A 622 6.45 -9.41 -3.61
C LEU A 622 5.25 -10.13 -4.24
N LEU A 623 4.74 -9.60 -5.36
CA LEU A 623 3.63 -10.22 -6.10
C LEU A 623 4.02 -11.61 -6.64
N MET A 624 5.21 -11.76 -7.22
CA MET A 624 5.68 -13.05 -7.71
C MET A 624 5.91 -14.07 -6.58
N CYS A 625 6.43 -13.65 -5.42
CA CYS A 625 6.52 -14.50 -4.23
C CYS A 625 5.14 -14.97 -3.76
N GLY A 626 4.14 -14.08 -3.77
CA GLY A 626 2.75 -14.44 -3.45
C GLY A 626 2.17 -15.50 -4.38
N ILE A 627 2.34 -15.31 -5.70
CA ILE A 627 1.88 -16.26 -6.73
C ILE A 627 2.59 -17.62 -6.59
N LEU A 628 3.91 -17.62 -6.39
CA LEU A 628 4.67 -18.87 -6.23
C LEU A 628 4.33 -19.60 -4.92
N ALA A 629 4.08 -18.87 -3.84
CA ALA A 629 3.63 -19.45 -2.57
C ALA A 629 2.24 -20.09 -2.72
N GLU A 630 1.31 -19.44 -3.43
CA GLU A 630 -0.01 -20.00 -3.76
C GLU A 630 0.11 -21.27 -4.62
N MET A 631 0.89 -21.22 -5.71
CA MET A 631 1.19 -22.39 -6.56
C MET A 631 1.83 -23.53 -5.76
N GLY A 632 2.63 -23.20 -4.74
CA GLY A 632 3.25 -24.13 -3.80
C GLY A 632 2.34 -24.60 -2.66
N GLY A 633 1.10 -24.12 -2.57
CA GLY A 633 0.13 -24.45 -1.52
C GLY A 633 0.43 -23.83 -0.14
N ARG A 634 1.37 -22.88 -0.05
CA ARG A 634 1.74 -22.17 1.19
C ARG A 634 0.89 -20.92 1.36
N LEU A 635 -0.36 -21.15 1.77
CA LEU A 635 -1.41 -20.14 1.81
C LEU A 635 -1.12 -18.98 2.78
N GLU A 636 -0.53 -19.27 3.94
CA GLU A 636 -0.18 -18.24 4.94
C GLU A 636 0.93 -17.31 4.41
N GLU A 637 1.95 -17.86 3.75
CA GLU A 637 3.02 -17.07 3.14
C GLU A 637 2.48 -16.21 1.99
N ALA A 638 1.63 -16.78 1.13
CA ALA A 638 0.98 -16.05 0.04
C ALA A 638 0.19 -14.84 0.55
N GLU A 639 -0.62 -15.02 1.61
CA GLU A 639 -1.35 -13.92 2.24
C GLU A 639 -0.40 -12.81 2.73
N THR A 640 0.72 -13.16 3.37
CA THR A 640 1.69 -12.16 3.86
C THR A 640 2.36 -11.38 2.72
N PHE A 641 2.66 -12.03 1.60
CA PHE A 641 3.27 -11.37 0.44
C PHE A 641 2.28 -10.44 -0.28
N PHE A 642 1.03 -10.87 -0.48
CA PHE A 642 -0.01 -10.03 -1.07
C PHE A 642 -0.39 -8.85 -0.15
N GLU A 643 -0.52 -9.09 1.16
CA GLU A 643 -0.73 -8.04 2.15
C GLU A 643 0.45 -7.04 2.14
N GLY A 644 1.69 -7.54 2.07
CA GLY A 644 2.89 -6.73 1.89
C GLY A 644 2.83 -5.85 0.64
N ALA A 645 2.48 -6.43 -0.51
CA ALA A 645 2.36 -5.70 -1.78
C ALA A 645 1.35 -4.56 -1.72
N THR A 646 0.16 -4.81 -1.18
CA THR A 646 -0.89 -3.77 -1.02
C THR A 646 -0.53 -2.69 0.01
N CYS A 647 0.40 -2.97 0.93
CA CYS A 647 0.90 -1.97 1.88
C CYS A 647 2.02 -1.09 1.30
N VAL A 648 2.83 -1.64 0.38
CA VAL A 648 3.90 -0.89 -0.31
C VAL A 648 3.30 0.13 -1.28
N ASP A 649 2.36 -0.30 -2.11
CA ASP A 649 1.64 0.56 -3.04
C ASP A 649 0.12 0.33 -2.94
N PRO A 650 -0.58 1.10 -2.07
CA PRO A 650 -2.02 1.00 -1.91
C PRO A 650 -2.81 1.39 -3.17
N ALA A 651 -2.22 2.14 -4.10
CA ALA A 651 -2.88 2.59 -5.32
C ALA A 651 -2.79 1.55 -6.45
N ASN A 652 -2.01 0.47 -6.26
CA ASN A 652 -1.79 -0.51 -7.31
C ASN A 652 -3.00 -1.43 -7.52
N VAL A 653 -3.69 -1.26 -8.64
CA VAL A 653 -4.86 -2.07 -9.03
C VAL A 653 -4.49 -3.56 -9.18
N VAL A 654 -3.30 -3.86 -9.72
CA VAL A 654 -2.86 -5.24 -9.96
C VAL A 654 -2.64 -5.98 -8.65
N ALA A 655 -2.03 -5.34 -7.66
CA ALA A 655 -1.79 -5.96 -6.35
C ALA A 655 -3.11 -6.34 -5.65
N TRP A 656 -4.09 -5.44 -5.65
CA TRP A 656 -5.43 -5.72 -5.10
C TRP A 656 -6.19 -6.79 -5.89
N THR A 657 -6.09 -6.78 -7.21
CA THR A 657 -6.74 -7.79 -8.07
C THR A 657 -6.17 -9.18 -7.81
N LEU A 658 -4.84 -9.32 -7.75
CA LEU A 658 -4.18 -10.59 -7.41
C LEU A 658 -4.55 -11.07 -6.01
N PHE A 659 -4.67 -10.16 -5.04
CA PHE A 659 -5.11 -10.52 -3.69
C PHE A 659 -6.58 -10.99 -3.65
N GLY A 660 -7.44 -10.38 -4.46
CA GLY A 660 -8.84 -10.80 -4.63
C GLY A 660 -8.97 -12.19 -5.25
N LEU A 661 -8.19 -12.47 -6.30
CA LEU A 661 -8.12 -13.79 -6.93
C LEU A 661 -7.58 -14.86 -5.96
N PHE A 662 -6.59 -14.52 -5.14
CA PHE A 662 -6.10 -15.40 -4.08
C PHE A 662 -7.23 -15.78 -3.11
N TYR A 663 -8.00 -14.80 -2.61
CA TYR A 663 -9.12 -15.09 -1.70
C TYR A 663 -10.28 -15.82 -2.37
N GLU A 664 -10.52 -15.57 -3.67
CA GLU A 664 -11.50 -16.31 -4.45
C GLU A 664 -11.13 -17.80 -4.53
N GLY A 665 -9.85 -18.11 -4.73
CA GLY A 665 -9.32 -19.48 -4.66
C GLY A 665 -9.52 -20.16 -3.30
N GLN A 666 -9.66 -19.38 -2.22
CA GLN A 666 -9.90 -19.87 -0.84
C GLN A 666 -11.37 -19.90 -0.43
N GLU A 667 -12.28 -19.52 -1.33
CA GLU A 667 -13.72 -19.36 -1.06
C GLU A 667 -14.04 -18.33 0.05
N ASN A 668 -13.15 -17.36 0.31
CA ASN A 668 -13.39 -16.31 1.31
C ASN A 668 -14.09 -15.07 0.72
N SER A 669 -15.43 -15.15 0.63
CA SER A 669 -16.27 -14.12 0.01
C SER A 669 -16.04 -12.69 0.53
N ILE A 670 -15.75 -12.48 1.81
CA ILE A 670 -15.62 -11.13 2.39
C ILE A 670 -14.32 -10.46 1.94
N GLN A 671 -13.20 -11.20 2.02
CA GLN A 671 -11.90 -10.66 1.64
C GLN A 671 -11.75 -10.55 0.11
N THR A 672 -12.42 -11.41 -0.66
CA THR A 672 -12.55 -11.28 -2.11
C THR A 672 -13.26 -9.98 -2.48
N GLU A 673 -14.43 -9.70 -1.88
CA GLU A 673 -15.19 -8.47 -2.15
C GLU A 673 -14.40 -7.22 -1.74
N MET A 674 -13.71 -7.25 -0.59
CA MET A 674 -12.79 -6.20 -0.16
C MET A 674 -11.76 -5.86 -1.23
N ALA A 675 -11.00 -6.86 -1.69
CA ALA A 675 -9.87 -6.64 -2.56
C ALA A 675 -10.31 -6.13 -3.94
N PHE A 676 -11.41 -6.66 -4.50
CA PHE A 676 -11.96 -6.17 -5.77
C PHE A 676 -12.59 -4.77 -5.63
N LEU A 677 -13.22 -4.47 -4.50
CA LEU A 677 -13.76 -3.14 -4.24
C LEU A 677 -12.64 -2.10 -4.17
N GLU A 678 -11.57 -2.40 -3.43
CA GLU A 678 -10.38 -1.52 -3.36
C GLU A 678 -9.70 -1.36 -4.73
N ALA A 679 -9.51 -2.44 -5.48
CA ALA A 679 -9.00 -2.37 -6.85
C ALA A 679 -9.84 -1.41 -7.73
N THR A 680 -11.17 -1.52 -7.63
CA THR A 680 -12.12 -0.67 -8.37
C THR A 680 -12.04 0.79 -7.92
N LYS A 681 -11.90 1.06 -6.61
CA LYS A 681 -11.72 2.42 -6.08
C LYS A 681 -10.45 3.05 -6.64
N GLN A 682 -9.31 2.35 -6.57
CA GLN A 682 -8.04 2.85 -7.09
C GLN A 682 -8.08 3.09 -8.61
N GLN A 683 -8.72 2.18 -9.36
CA GLN A 683 -8.89 2.33 -10.80
C GLN A 683 -9.73 3.58 -11.15
N ARG A 684 -10.85 3.81 -10.44
CA ARG A 684 -11.68 5.01 -10.63
C ARG A 684 -10.92 6.28 -10.27
N ALA A 685 -10.16 6.26 -9.18
CA ALA A 685 -9.33 7.40 -8.77
C ALA A 685 -8.27 7.74 -9.84
N ALA A 686 -7.61 6.72 -10.42
CA ALA A 686 -6.62 6.91 -11.48
C ALA A 686 -7.23 7.54 -12.74
N LEU A 687 -8.41 7.08 -13.17
CA LEU A 687 -9.14 7.62 -14.34
C LEU A 687 -9.51 9.11 -14.20
N VAL A 688 -9.64 9.62 -12.98
CA VAL A 688 -9.94 11.04 -12.72
C VAL A 688 -8.70 11.93 -12.82
N VAL A 689 -7.52 11.39 -12.48
CA VAL A 689 -6.24 12.11 -12.53
C VAL A 689 -5.74 12.25 -13.96
N THR A 690 -6.02 11.28 -14.83
CA THR A 690 -5.72 11.34 -16.27
C THR A 690 -6.88 12.00 -17.03
N PRO A 691 -6.74 13.24 -17.55
CA PRO A 691 -7.81 13.84 -18.34
C PRO A 691 -8.01 13.01 -19.63
N PRO A 692 -9.26 12.75 -20.06
CA PRO A 692 -9.49 12.14 -21.37
C PRO A 692 -8.99 13.10 -22.45
N CYS A 693 -7.94 12.70 -23.17
CA CYS A 693 -7.53 13.36 -24.39
C CYS A 693 -8.68 13.27 -25.39
N ARG A 694 -9.35 14.40 -25.62
CA ARG A 694 -10.48 14.52 -26.55
C ARG A 694 -9.97 14.44 -27.98
N VAL A 695 -9.84 13.22 -28.52
CA VAL A 695 -9.64 13.02 -29.96
C VAL A 695 -11.03 12.90 -30.59
N GLU A 696 -11.50 13.99 -31.21
CA GLU A 696 -12.67 13.97 -32.08
C GLU A 696 -12.30 13.26 -33.39
N THR A 697 -12.38 11.93 -33.44
CA THR A 697 -12.39 11.21 -34.73
C THR A 697 -13.81 11.20 -35.29
N ARG A 698 -14.10 12.22 -36.09
CA ARG A 698 -15.23 12.23 -37.00
C ARG A 698 -14.95 11.26 -38.16
N VAL A 699 -15.38 10.01 -38.02
CA VAL A 699 -15.46 9.07 -39.15
C VAL A 699 -16.93 8.79 -39.43
N GLU A 700 -17.45 9.42 -40.48
CA GLU A 700 -18.73 9.08 -41.07
C GLU A 700 -18.57 7.83 -41.96
N SER A 701 -19.57 6.93 -41.93
CA SER A 701 -20.00 5.97 -42.97
C SER A 701 -19.89 4.45 -42.61
N PRO A 702 -20.64 3.55 -43.30
CA PRO A 702 -21.87 2.99 -42.74
C PRO A 702 -21.98 1.45 -42.81
N GLY A 703 -22.60 0.86 -41.77
CA GLY A 703 -23.40 -0.37 -41.86
C GLY A 703 -22.67 -1.71 -41.98
N LEU A 704 -22.39 -2.34 -40.83
CA LEU A 704 -22.17 -3.80 -40.67
C LEU A 704 -22.74 -4.26 -39.30
N GLY A 705 -22.94 -5.57 -39.15
CA GLY A 705 -24.03 -6.19 -38.37
C GLY A 705 -23.87 -6.26 -36.85
N GLU A 706 -25.00 -6.57 -36.19
CA GLU A 706 -25.25 -6.44 -34.75
C GLU A 706 -24.37 -7.32 -33.83
N GLU A 707 -23.57 -8.25 -34.37
CA GLU A 707 -22.66 -9.11 -33.58
C GLU A 707 -21.26 -8.50 -33.34
N GLU A 708 -20.86 -7.46 -34.10
CA GLU A 708 -19.64 -6.67 -33.80
C GLU A 708 -19.94 -5.48 -32.86
N GLN A 709 -21.22 -5.20 -32.60
CA GLN A 709 -21.68 -4.07 -31.80
C GLN A 709 -21.38 -4.24 -30.29
N GLU A 710 -21.26 -5.48 -29.79
CA GLU A 710 -20.90 -5.74 -28.39
C GLU A 710 -19.40 -5.57 -28.12
N VAL A 711 -18.54 -5.74 -29.14
CA VAL A 711 -17.10 -5.45 -29.01
C VAL A 711 -16.81 -3.96 -29.22
N ALA A 712 -17.55 -3.31 -30.13
CA ALA A 712 -17.42 -1.88 -30.41
C ALA A 712 -17.94 -0.96 -29.28
N ASN A 713 -18.86 -1.43 -28.43
CA ASN A 713 -19.32 -0.67 -27.25
C ASN A 713 -18.28 -0.60 -26.11
N CYS A 714 -17.12 -1.25 -26.25
CA CYS A 714 -15.99 -1.14 -25.31
C CYS A 714 -14.88 -0.18 -25.76
N GLU A 715 -14.97 0.44 -26.95
CA GLU A 715 -13.89 1.27 -27.50
C GLU A 715 -14.04 2.76 -27.16
N SER A 716 -13.96 3.09 -25.87
CA SER A 716 -13.46 4.40 -25.44
C SER A 716 -12.61 4.32 -24.16
N PHE A 717 -11.96 3.18 -23.95
CA PHE A 717 -10.92 3.04 -22.94
C PHE A 717 -9.61 3.60 -23.53
N THR A 718 -9.02 4.61 -22.89
CA THR A 718 -7.60 4.92 -23.10
C THR A 718 -6.80 3.76 -22.56
N ILE A 719 -6.55 2.75 -23.40
CA ILE A 719 -5.75 1.58 -23.08
C ILE A 719 -4.29 2.05 -22.95
N GLU A 720 -3.66 1.76 -21.82
CA GLU A 720 -2.26 2.09 -21.55
C GLU A 720 -1.32 1.52 -22.63
N PRO A 721 -0.20 2.20 -22.96
CA PRO A 721 0.75 1.73 -23.98
C PRO A 721 1.27 0.31 -23.72
N ASP A 722 1.48 -0.08 -22.46
CA ASP A 722 1.99 -1.40 -22.09
C ASP A 722 0.97 -2.54 -22.38
N VAL A 723 -0.33 -2.23 -22.36
CA VAL A 723 -1.38 -3.20 -22.72
C VAL A 723 -1.41 -3.43 -24.23
N TRP A 724 -1.25 -2.36 -25.04
CA TRP A 724 -1.07 -2.49 -26.49
C TRP A 724 0.18 -3.29 -26.84
N ALA A 725 1.28 -3.11 -26.11
CA ALA A 725 2.50 -3.90 -26.27
C ALA A 725 2.20 -5.40 -26.04
N LEU A 726 1.52 -5.72 -24.94
CA LEU A 726 1.15 -7.09 -24.60
C LEU A 726 0.25 -7.74 -25.67
N PHE A 727 -0.78 -7.04 -26.15
CA PHE A 727 -1.61 -7.53 -27.26
C PHE A 727 -0.79 -7.78 -28.52
N GLY A 728 0.11 -6.86 -28.86
CA GLY A 728 1.03 -7.05 -29.98
C GLY A 728 1.88 -8.31 -29.80
N HIS A 729 2.39 -8.58 -28.60
CA HIS A 729 3.16 -9.79 -28.29
C HIS A 729 2.34 -11.07 -28.45
N ILE A 730 1.08 -11.07 -28.02
CA ILE A 730 0.16 -12.21 -28.17
C ILE A 730 -0.16 -12.46 -29.65
N HIS A 731 -0.51 -11.41 -30.41
CA HIS A 731 -0.79 -11.53 -31.85
C HIS A 731 0.43 -12.02 -32.63
N HIS A 732 1.63 -11.57 -32.27
CA HIS A 732 2.86 -12.06 -32.88
C HIS A 732 3.10 -13.56 -32.60
N LEU A 733 2.88 -14.02 -31.36
CA LEU A 733 3.04 -15.43 -30.99
C LEU A 733 1.97 -16.34 -31.63
N THR A 734 0.78 -15.81 -31.88
CA THR A 734 -0.31 -16.52 -32.57
C THR A 734 -0.17 -16.52 -34.10
N GLY A 735 0.80 -15.77 -34.64
CA GLY A 735 1.07 -15.68 -36.08
C GLY A 735 0.21 -14.65 -36.83
N GLU A 736 -0.59 -13.85 -36.12
CA GLU A 736 -1.41 -12.77 -36.69
C GLU A 736 -0.58 -11.49 -36.87
N PHE A 737 0.38 -11.50 -37.82
CA PHE A 737 1.37 -10.42 -37.96
C PHE A 737 0.78 -9.04 -38.26
N GLY A 738 -0.31 -8.95 -39.04
CA GLY A 738 -0.95 -7.67 -39.36
C GLY A 738 -1.55 -6.96 -38.14
N LYS A 739 -2.27 -7.70 -37.26
CA LYS A 739 -2.79 -7.13 -36.01
C LYS A 739 -1.67 -6.80 -35.02
N ALA A 740 -0.63 -7.63 -34.98
CA ALA A 740 0.55 -7.37 -34.15
C ALA A 740 1.23 -6.05 -34.56
N GLN A 741 1.37 -5.79 -35.87
CA GLN A 741 1.90 -4.54 -36.39
C GLN A 741 1.08 -3.33 -35.92
N GLU A 742 -0.25 -3.36 -36.09
CA GLU A 742 -1.11 -2.26 -35.66
C GLU A 742 -0.98 -1.98 -34.15
N CYS A 743 -0.92 -3.03 -33.32
CA CYS A 743 -0.74 -2.88 -31.88
C CYS A 743 0.62 -2.26 -31.53
N TYR A 744 1.69 -2.68 -32.20
CA TYR A 744 3.03 -2.13 -31.99
C TYR A 744 3.16 -0.70 -32.49
N GLU A 745 2.60 -0.36 -33.65
CA GLU A 745 2.56 1.01 -34.16
C GLU A 745 1.80 1.93 -33.20
N ARG A 746 0.62 1.51 -32.70
CA ARG A 746 -0.14 2.27 -31.70
C ARG A 746 0.65 2.45 -30.42
N THR A 747 1.33 1.41 -29.92
CA THR A 747 2.20 1.51 -28.74
C THR A 747 3.29 2.57 -28.94
N LEU A 748 3.89 2.58 -30.13
CA LEU A 748 4.95 3.51 -30.53
C LEU A 748 4.43 4.87 -31.02
N ASP A 749 3.13 5.13 -31.06
CA ASP A 749 2.57 6.47 -31.31
C ASP A 749 2.39 7.25 -29.99
N PHE A 750 2.18 6.55 -28.87
CA PHE A 750 2.13 7.12 -27.52
C PHE A 750 3.52 7.39 -26.91
N VAL A 751 4.51 7.73 -27.76
CA VAL A 751 5.95 7.88 -27.43
C VAL A 751 6.19 8.80 -26.23
N THR A 752 6.27 8.24 -25.01
CA THR A 752 7.14 8.68 -23.90
C THR A 752 7.20 7.73 -22.70
N ASP A 753 6.23 6.82 -22.47
CA ASP A 753 6.10 6.13 -21.16
C ASP A 753 6.21 4.59 -21.17
N ALA A 754 6.36 3.91 -22.32
CA ALA A 754 6.43 2.45 -22.35
C ALA A 754 7.75 1.93 -21.71
N THR A 755 7.63 1.08 -20.70
CA THR A 755 8.74 0.61 -19.87
C THR A 755 9.72 -0.32 -20.60
N ASP A 756 9.30 -0.96 -21.70
CA ASP A 756 10.12 -1.94 -22.45
C ASP A 756 9.93 -1.85 -23.98
N THR A 757 10.54 -0.84 -24.61
CA THR A 757 10.42 -0.60 -26.07
C THR A 757 11.29 -1.51 -26.94
N HIS A 758 12.32 -2.14 -26.38
CA HIS A 758 13.30 -2.92 -27.14
C HIS A 758 12.70 -4.17 -27.84
N PRO A 759 11.94 -5.05 -27.16
CA PRO A 759 11.27 -6.19 -27.79
C PRO A 759 10.29 -5.79 -28.90
N ILE A 760 9.62 -4.64 -28.71
CA ILE A 760 8.64 -4.10 -29.66
C ILE A 760 9.34 -3.73 -30.97
N TYR A 761 10.44 -2.98 -30.91
CA TYR A 761 11.19 -2.61 -32.10
C TYR A 761 11.76 -3.81 -32.85
N LEU A 762 12.25 -4.83 -32.14
CA LEU A 762 12.76 -6.06 -32.76
C LEU A 762 11.67 -6.82 -33.53
N ARG A 763 10.50 -7.02 -32.90
CA ARG A 763 9.38 -7.75 -33.51
C ARG A 763 8.73 -6.97 -34.65
N LEU A 764 8.49 -5.67 -34.46
CA LEU A 764 7.95 -4.80 -35.51
C LEU A 764 8.90 -4.71 -36.71
N GLY A 765 10.20 -4.53 -36.47
CA GLY A 765 11.22 -4.55 -37.53
C GLY A 765 11.26 -5.88 -38.29
N SER A 766 11.09 -7.00 -37.58
CA SER A 766 11.03 -8.33 -38.20
C SER A 766 9.77 -8.50 -39.06
N ILE A 767 8.62 -7.99 -38.62
CA ILE A 767 7.38 -8.01 -39.41
C ILE A 767 7.59 -7.23 -40.71
N TYR A 768 8.14 -6.02 -40.65
CA TYR A 768 8.45 -5.23 -41.86
C TYR A 768 9.44 -5.91 -42.81
N LEU A 769 10.44 -6.63 -42.28
CA LEU A 769 11.36 -7.41 -43.12
C LEU A 769 10.66 -8.57 -43.84
N GLN A 770 9.70 -9.23 -43.19
CA GLN A 770 8.93 -10.33 -43.78
C GLN A 770 7.94 -9.84 -44.85
N GLU A 771 7.34 -8.68 -44.64
CA GLU A 771 6.41 -8.05 -45.59
C GLU A 771 7.12 -7.39 -46.80
N GLY A 772 8.44 -7.21 -46.71
CA GLY A 772 9.25 -6.58 -47.75
C GLY A 772 9.29 -5.05 -47.68
N GLU A 773 8.77 -4.44 -46.62
CA GLU A 773 8.82 -2.99 -46.37
C GLU A 773 10.19 -2.56 -45.81
N PHE A 774 11.25 -2.80 -46.57
CA PHE A 774 12.64 -2.64 -46.10
C PHE A 774 12.98 -1.21 -45.63
N GLN A 775 12.36 -0.18 -46.19
CA GLN A 775 12.56 1.21 -45.74
C GLN A 775 11.98 1.47 -44.34
N ARG A 776 10.81 0.92 -44.02
CA ARG A 776 10.22 1.03 -42.66
C ARG A 776 10.96 0.14 -41.66
N ALA A 777 11.41 -1.04 -42.09
CA ALA A 777 12.30 -1.87 -41.29
C ALA A 777 13.58 -1.10 -40.91
N LYS A 778 14.25 -0.47 -41.90
CA LYS A 778 15.45 0.35 -41.67
C LYS A 778 15.22 1.46 -40.65
N THR A 779 14.15 2.24 -40.80
CA THR A 779 13.86 3.34 -39.86
C THR A 779 13.53 2.84 -38.45
N THR A 780 12.81 1.73 -38.33
CA THR A 780 12.47 1.10 -37.04
C THR A 780 13.71 0.55 -36.34
N TYR A 781 14.55 -0.21 -37.03
CA TYR A 781 15.81 -0.71 -36.48
C TYR A 781 16.81 0.41 -36.17
N LEU A 782 16.86 1.50 -36.95
CA LEU A 782 17.67 2.67 -36.59
C LEU A 782 17.21 3.34 -35.29
N ARG A 783 15.90 3.40 -35.04
CA ARG A 783 15.36 3.89 -33.74
C ARG A 783 15.76 2.92 -32.62
N ALA A 784 15.66 1.61 -32.86
CA ALA A 784 16.10 0.58 -31.93
C ALA A 784 17.59 0.72 -31.59
N CYS A 785 18.47 0.83 -32.59
CA CYS A 785 19.92 1.00 -32.37
C CYS A 785 20.27 2.29 -31.62
N LYS A 786 19.48 3.36 -31.76
CA LYS A 786 19.66 4.61 -30.99
C LYS A 786 19.22 4.49 -29.54
N SER A 787 18.17 3.70 -29.28
CA SER A 787 17.62 3.51 -27.93
C SER A 787 18.39 2.42 -27.16
N SER A 788 18.55 1.24 -27.77
CA SER A 788 19.07 0.03 -27.17
C SER A 788 19.82 -0.81 -28.23
N PRO A 789 21.11 -0.52 -28.47
CA PRO A 789 21.90 -1.23 -29.48
C PRO A 789 22.17 -2.68 -29.06
N SER A 790 21.87 -3.60 -29.97
CA SER A 790 22.08 -5.05 -29.81
C SER A 790 22.53 -5.71 -31.09
N CYS A 791 23.03 -6.95 -30.99
CA CYS A 791 23.42 -7.73 -32.15
C CYS A 791 22.25 -7.89 -33.13
N LEU A 792 21.04 -8.22 -32.66
CA LEU A 792 19.90 -8.37 -33.55
C LEU A 792 19.33 -7.06 -34.09
N THR A 793 19.39 -5.95 -33.36
CA THR A 793 18.97 -4.65 -33.92
C THR A 793 19.90 -4.24 -35.06
N TRP A 794 21.22 -4.43 -34.90
CA TRP A 794 22.20 -4.13 -35.94
C TRP A 794 22.15 -5.13 -37.10
N LEU A 795 21.90 -6.42 -36.82
CA LEU A 795 21.65 -7.42 -37.85
C LEU A 795 20.40 -7.07 -38.65
N GLY A 796 19.28 -6.76 -38.00
CA GLY A 796 18.03 -6.36 -38.65
C GLY A 796 18.19 -5.12 -39.54
N LEU A 797 18.96 -4.14 -39.07
CA LEU A 797 19.35 -2.98 -39.88
C LEU A 797 20.22 -3.38 -41.09
N GLY A 798 21.23 -4.21 -40.88
CA GLY A 798 22.11 -4.72 -41.93
C GLY A 798 21.35 -5.50 -43.01
N ILE A 799 20.38 -6.33 -42.60
CA ILE A 799 19.49 -7.05 -43.52
C ILE A 799 18.62 -6.08 -44.32
N ALA A 800 18.02 -5.07 -43.66
CA ALA A 800 17.21 -4.06 -44.34
C ALA A 800 18.04 -3.30 -45.39
N CYS A 801 19.24 -2.82 -45.04
CA CYS A 801 20.14 -2.13 -45.95
C CYS A 801 20.62 -3.02 -47.11
N TYR A 802 20.94 -4.30 -46.83
CA TYR A 802 21.31 -5.28 -47.85
C TYR A 802 20.18 -5.48 -48.87
N ARG A 803 18.95 -5.64 -48.41
CA ARG A 803 17.76 -5.81 -49.26
C ARG A 803 17.43 -4.56 -50.08
N LEU A 804 17.81 -3.37 -49.59
CA LEU A 804 17.71 -2.10 -50.32
C LEU A 804 18.84 -1.89 -51.34
N GLY A 805 19.88 -2.73 -51.33
CA GLY A 805 21.07 -2.60 -52.18
C GLY A 805 22.10 -1.59 -51.67
N GLU A 806 21.94 -1.09 -50.45
CA GLU A 806 22.83 -0.12 -49.80
C GLU A 806 23.99 -0.87 -49.12
N LEU A 807 24.90 -1.42 -49.94
CA LEU A 807 25.91 -2.38 -49.48
C LEU A 807 26.89 -1.82 -48.45
N THR A 808 27.23 -0.53 -48.53
CA THR A 808 28.15 0.12 -47.58
C THR A 808 27.52 0.24 -46.20
N GLU A 809 26.27 0.70 -46.12
CA GLU A 809 25.56 0.82 -44.84
C GLU A 809 25.22 -0.56 -44.25
N ALA A 810 24.97 -1.56 -45.11
CA ALA A 810 24.81 -2.93 -44.70
C ALA A 810 26.08 -3.50 -44.07
N GLU A 811 27.25 -3.24 -44.67
CA GLU A 811 28.55 -3.63 -44.12
C GLU A 811 28.81 -2.98 -42.76
N ASP A 812 28.61 -1.67 -42.66
CA ASP A 812 28.80 -0.93 -41.41
C ASP A 812 27.89 -1.49 -40.30
N ALA A 813 26.60 -1.68 -40.56
CA ALA A 813 25.66 -2.23 -39.58
C ALA A 813 26.00 -3.67 -39.16
N LEU A 814 26.41 -4.52 -40.10
CA LEU A 814 26.78 -5.91 -39.81
C LEU A 814 28.11 -6.02 -39.06
N THR A 815 29.05 -5.10 -39.30
CA THR A 815 30.30 -5.05 -38.53
C THR A 815 30.05 -4.63 -37.09
N GLU A 816 29.16 -3.66 -36.84
CA GLU A 816 28.71 -3.32 -35.49
C GLU A 816 28.01 -4.51 -34.81
N ALA A 817 27.16 -5.25 -35.53
CA ALA A 817 26.55 -6.47 -35.00
C ALA A 817 27.60 -7.53 -34.59
N ASN A 818 28.67 -7.68 -35.38
CA ASN A 818 29.76 -8.61 -35.12
C ASN A 818 30.66 -8.18 -33.95
N ILE A 819 30.82 -6.87 -33.71
CA ILE A 819 31.55 -6.35 -32.54
C ILE A 819 30.81 -6.73 -31.25
N LEU A 820 29.48 -6.69 -31.26
CA LEU A 820 28.65 -7.02 -30.09
C LEU A 820 28.55 -8.53 -29.84
N ASN A 821 28.37 -9.34 -30.88
CA ASN A 821 28.33 -10.80 -30.77
C ASN A 821 28.97 -11.44 -32.00
N ASN A 822 30.21 -11.90 -31.84
CA ASN A 822 30.97 -12.60 -32.89
C ASN A 822 30.55 -14.06 -33.10
N GLY A 823 29.68 -14.60 -32.23
CA GLY A 823 29.16 -15.95 -32.29
C GLY A 823 27.87 -16.09 -33.10
N ASN A 824 27.27 -14.99 -33.56
CA ASN A 824 26.03 -15.04 -34.34
C ASN A 824 26.31 -15.48 -35.79
N ALA A 825 25.87 -16.69 -36.14
CA ALA A 825 26.09 -17.28 -37.46
C ALA A 825 25.41 -16.49 -38.60
N GLU A 826 24.28 -15.83 -38.34
CA GLU A 826 23.57 -15.05 -39.35
C GLU A 826 24.32 -13.79 -39.75
N VAL A 827 24.97 -13.12 -38.79
CA VAL A 827 25.81 -11.94 -39.07
C VAL A 827 26.92 -12.31 -40.04
N TRP A 828 27.62 -13.43 -39.80
CA TRP A 828 28.64 -13.94 -40.71
C TRP A 828 28.08 -14.36 -42.08
N GLY A 829 26.86 -14.91 -42.11
CA GLY A 829 26.13 -15.22 -43.33
C GLY A 829 25.88 -13.97 -44.19
N TYR A 830 25.33 -12.90 -43.60
CA TYR A 830 25.07 -11.66 -44.32
C TYR A 830 26.35 -10.87 -44.67
N LEU A 831 27.39 -10.90 -43.83
CA LEU A 831 28.71 -10.37 -44.21
C LEU A 831 29.29 -11.09 -45.42
N SER A 832 29.11 -12.42 -45.52
CA SER A 832 29.53 -13.18 -46.71
C SER A 832 28.77 -12.74 -47.97
N LEU A 833 27.45 -12.50 -47.85
CA LEU A 833 26.61 -12.00 -48.95
C LEU A 833 27.04 -10.60 -49.43
N VAL A 834 27.31 -9.69 -48.50
CA VAL A 834 27.82 -8.34 -48.82
C VAL A 834 29.18 -8.42 -49.51
N CYS A 835 30.11 -9.23 -49.00
CA CYS A 835 31.43 -9.40 -49.61
C CYS A 835 31.38 -10.06 -51.00
N LEU A 836 30.44 -10.98 -51.24
CA LEU A 836 30.23 -11.56 -52.58
C LEU A 836 29.74 -10.51 -53.58
N GLN A 837 28.81 -9.64 -53.17
CA GLN A 837 28.28 -8.58 -54.03
C GLN A 837 29.27 -7.44 -54.29
N THR A 838 30.14 -7.12 -53.32
CA THR A 838 31.22 -6.12 -53.50
C THR A 838 32.46 -6.69 -54.20
N GLY A 839 32.52 -8.01 -54.43
CA GLY A 839 33.62 -8.69 -55.12
C GLY A 839 34.84 -9.01 -54.24
N ARG A 840 34.75 -8.87 -52.91
CA ARG A 840 35.81 -9.19 -51.94
C ARG A 840 35.82 -10.68 -51.62
N ARG A 841 36.40 -11.47 -52.53
CA ARG A 841 36.31 -12.94 -52.55
C ARG A 841 36.88 -13.66 -51.32
N LEU A 842 38.07 -13.23 -50.86
CA LEU A 842 38.75 -13.89 -49.73
C LEU A 842 37.98 -13.73 -48.41
N GLU A 843 37.46 -12.53 -48.18
CA GLU A 843 36.67 -12.20 -46.99
C GLU A 843 35.33 -12.93 -47.00
N ALA A 844 34.71 -13.07 -48.19
CA ALA A 844 33.47 -13.82 -48.35
C ALA A 844 33.63 -15.31 -47.96
N GLU A 845 34.72 -15.97 -48.39
CA GLU A 845 35.00 -17.37 -48.01
C GLU A 845 35.24 -17.54 -46.53
N GLN A 846 36.03 -16.64 -45.93
CA GLN A 846 36.30 -16.68 -44.50
C GLN A 846 35.01 -16.51 -43.71
N SER A 847 34.19 -15.52 -44.06
CA SER A 847 32.91 -15.25 -43.39
C SER A 847 31.94 -16.42 -43.56
N TYR A 848 31.85 -17.00 -44.75
CA TYR A 848 31.01 -18.18 -44.99
C TYR A 848 31.47 -19.40 -44.18
N LYS A 849 32.79 -19.64 -44.08
CA LYS A 849 33.34 -20.73 -43.28
C LYS A 849 33.03 -20.55 -41.79
N TYR A 850 33.14 -19.34 -41.27
CA TYR A 850 32.75 -19.03 -39.90
C TYR A 850 31.24 -19.19 -39.68
N ALA A 851 30.39 -18.75 -40.62
CA ALA A 851 28.95 -18.95 -40.55
C ALA A 851 28.56 -20.44 -40.47
N LEU A 852 29.23 -21.30 -41.25
CA LEU A 852 29.03 -22.75 -41.18
C LEU A 852 29.57 -23.36 -39.89
N GLN A 853 30.73 -22.91 -39.41
CA GLN A 853 31.31 -23.37 -38.14
C GLN A 853 30.41 -23.04 -36.95
N LEU A 854 29.71 -21.90 -37.00
CA LEU A 854 28.74 -21.45 -36.01
C LEU A 854 27.32 -22.01 -36.23
N ASN A 855 27.16 -23.00 -37.12
CA ASN A 855 25.89 -23.66 -37.42
C ASN A 855 24.77 -22.73 -37.91
N LEU A 856 25.00 -21.96 -38.99
CA LEU A 856 23.96 -21.18 -39.65
C LEU A 856 22.75 -22.07 -40.04
N GLN A 857 21.61 -21.88 -39.39
CA GLN A 857 20.40 -22.69 -39.61
C GLN A 857 19.48 -22.18 -40.73
N LYS A 858 19.54 -20.89 -41.09
CA LYS A 858 18.64 -20.31 -42.10
C LYS A 858 18.98 -20.80 -43.51
N GLU A 859 18.21 -21.79 -43.99
CA GLU A 859 18.34 -22.38 -45.33
C GLU A 859 18.22 -21.34 -46.45
N ALA A 860 17.35 -20.33 -46.29
CA ALA A 860 17.18 -19.26 -47.27
C ALA A 860 18.48 -18.47 -47.51
N VAL A 861 19.18 -18.11 -46.44
CA VAL A 861 20.46 -17.38 -46.51
C VAL A 861 21.54 -18.28 -47.14
N LEU A 862 21.60 -19.56 -46.75
CA LEU A 862 22.53 -20.52 -47.35
C LEU A 862 22.29 -20.73 -48.85
N HIS A 863 21.03 -20.80 -49.29
CA HIS A 863 20.68 -20.90 -50.71
C HIS A 863 21.08 -19.64 -51.47
N GLU A 864 20.85 -18.46 -50.89
CA GLU A 864 21.21 -17.18 -51.49
C GLU A 864 22.73 -17.03 -51.64
N ILE A 865 23.50 -17.43 -50.62
CA ILE A 865 24.97 -17.45 -50.67
C ILE A 865 25.45 -18.35 -51.81
N LYS A 866 24.91 -19.58 -51.92
CA LYS A 866 25.27 -20.54 -52.98
C LYS A 866 24.93 -20.00 -54.37
N ALA A 867 23.74 -19.42 -54.54
CA ALA A 867 23.33 -18.85 -55.81
C ALA A 867 24.25 -17.68 -56.25
N LEU A 868 24.65 -16.82 -55.32
CA LEU A 868 25.61 -15.74 -55.57
C LEU A 868 27.02 -16.27 -55.86
N GLN A 869 27.46 -17.31 -55.14
CA GLN A 869 28.72 -18.02 -55.42
C GLN A 869 28.76 -18.58 -56.84
N ASP A 870 27.69 -19.25 -57.27
CA ASP A 870 27.55 -19.80 -58.62
C ASP A 870 27.55 -18.69 -59.69
N HIS A 871 26.88 -17.56 -59.42
CA HIS A 871 26.82 -16.42 -60.35
C HIS A 871 28.17 -15.70 -60.51
N VAL A 872 28.89 -15.50 -59.40
CA VAL A 872 30.22 -14.86 -59.40
C VAL A 872 31.32 -15.85 -59.85
N GLY A 873 31.00 -17.14 -59.93
CA GLY A 873 31.84 -18.20 -60.46
C GLY A 873 32.87 -18.74 -59.46
N PHE A 874 32.54 -18.76 -58.17
CA PHE A 874 33.49 -19.09 -57.11
C PHE A 874 32.80 -19.72 -55.88
N GLY A 875 33.38 -20.79 -55.34
CA GLY A 875 32.84 -21.49 -54.15
C GLY A 875 32.27 -22.88 -54.43
N ASN A 876 32.91 -23.71 -55.27
CA ASN A 876 32.58 -25.14 -55.30
C ASN A 876 33.27 -25.80 -54.08
N PRO A 877 32.55 -26.38 -53.10
CA PRO A 877 33.06 -26.74 -51.78
C PRO A 877 33.90 -28.04 -51.75
N CYS A 878 34.64 -28.34 -52.82
CA CYS A 878 35.41 -29.59 -52.94
C CYS A 878 36.88 -29.51 -52.51
N PHE A 879 37.32 -28.53 -51.72
CA PHE A 879 38.67 -28.55 -51.12
C PHE A 879 38.71 -28.04 -49.68
#